data_AF-A0A8T4PMJ3-F1
#
_entry.id   AF-A0A8T4PMJ3-F1
#
_cell.length_a   1.000
_cell.length_b   1.000
_cell.length_c   1.000
_cell.angle_alpha   90.00
_cell.angle_beta   90.00
_cell.angle_gamma   90.00
#
_symmetry.space_group_name_H-M   'P 1'
#
loop_
_entity.id
_entity.type
_entity.pdbx_description
1 polymer ?
#
loop_
_entity_poly.entity_id
_entity_poly.type
_entity_poly.pdbx_seq_one_letter_code
_entity_poly.pdbx_strand_id
1 'polypeptide(L)'
;MAYKKGAYGEEEKLMPNYYKGTIDAQGKAESAYPEKAGNAVPREKGKGTLKLIIAILLILLIFISALFFVKNRDLASSKKEAEADKLDAEQALIRVLLKTPDSIIKEISIMNTRDKEEAFKVESAGISDIARILNAEFTIKPGQTGTVKINFSTFDVKNNIEYAPGVYTGRIIAKSEGFESEMPVIAEIETREVLFDANLNPVSADRKMLQGSDAQIEVRLFNLQSAEETNVSMDYLIKDLNGNTAISEREIAAVETQASFFKTLKIPQNLEMGVYVFAAKASYGNSTGTSSYLFEVEGSEEKPRLGIIGLCRKEPLCWALSLIVLLLACAIGAYLYLFSRRKLQDKPFSYKLPEKKPEAQVSFAFQEKKEGKLKEFLRKLRERKYLKKEEVSRKKLWAEKEKLGLKAEEQRLSQLRILEQKRKEEWAKKAEEEKSKEEKIRLAMEERLRKKELERRRAFEEKEEKEKKLKEILDKQEKERLRLEKEAEKERRSLERKEKMRAFFGKLPWKKEKAGREEEKQIELEKDAEFKDLEKQIMELGRVFEEEGELKPKSKGFLHKIGLKKTKEKAFGKKGRIKEEESAKALEETKEYEKKPADREVKKGSRLFFKCHDLMGKSQIAFENGNMGKAKSLYSKARNVYIKCSYHERKEIYAPLTELYNKLS
;
A
#
# COMPACT_ATOMS: atom_id res chain seq x y z
N MET A 1 11.54 -65.56 -62.73
CA MET A 1 10.49 -66.04 -63.65
C MET A 1 9.16 -65.56 -63.07
N ALA A 2 8.65 -64.43 -63.57
CA ALA A 2 7.65 -64.33 -64.64
C ALA A 2 6.22 -64.38 -64.06
N TYR A 3 5.60 -63.22 -63.84
CA TYR A 3 4.57 -62.52 -64.66
C TYR A 3 3.16 -62.78 -64.08
N LYS A 4 2.43 -61.82 -63.46
CA LYS A 4 1.76 -60.57 -63.89
C LYS A 4 0.27 -60.76 -64.24
N LYS A 5 -0.53 -59.73 -63.88
CA LYS A 5 -1.98 -59.43 -64.13
C LYS A 5 -2.92 -60.01 -63.05
N GLY A 6 -3.67 -59.23 -62.27
CA GLY A 6 -4.53 -58.06 -62.59
C GLY A 6 -5.96 -58.60 -62.87
N ALA A 7 -7.09 -58.08 -62.40
CA ALA A 7 -7.49 -56.83 -61.76
C ALA A 7 -8.98 -56.97 -61.30
N TYR A 8 -9.51 -55.97 -60.56
CA TYR A 8 -10.94 -55.72 -60.21
C TYR A 8 -11.62 -56.78 -59.31
N GLY A 9 -12.27 -56.51 -58.18
CA GLY A 9 -12.97 -55.30 -57.72
C GLY A 9 -14.48 -55.47 -57.95
N GLU A 10 -15.23 -55.96 -56.95
CA GLU A 10 -16.59 -55.50 -56.61
C GLU A 10 -17.28 -56.37 -55.54
N GLU A 11 -18.20 -55.71 -54.83
CA GLU A 11 -18.86 -56.07 -53.59
C GLU A 11 -19.88 -57.22 -53.73
N GLU A 12 -19.72 -58.31 -52.99
CA GLU A 12 -20.78 -59.30 -52.79
C GLU A 12 -21.65 -58.94 -51.57
N LYS A 13 -22.83 -58.39 -51.88
CA LYS A 13 -24.00 -58.36 -50.99
C LYS A 13 -24.47 -59.79 -50.72
N LEU A 14 -24.21 -60.28 -49.51
CA LEU A 14 -24.82 -61.50 -48.97
C LEU A 14 -26.34 -61.28 -48.77
N MET A 15 -27.13 -61.73 -49.74
CA MET A 15 -28.55 -62.05 -49.54
C MET A 15 -28.68 -63.42 -48.85
N PRO A 16 -29.63 -63.58 -47.91
CA PRO A 16 -29.77 -64.81 -47.13
C PRO A 16 -30.43 -65.94 -47.92
N ASN A 17 -29.81 -67.11 -47.79
CA ASN A 17 -30.23 -68.41 -48.30
C ASN A 17 -31.70 -68.75 -48.01
N TYR A 18 -32.43 -69.13 -49.06
CA TYR A 18 -33.69 -69.86 -48.94
C TYR A 18 -33.74 -71.07 -49.88
N TYR A 19 -33.95 -72.24 -49.25
CA TYR A 19 -34.43 -73.53 -49.75
C TYR A 19 -33.58 -74.32 -50.76
N LYS A 20 -32.89 -75.35 -50.23
CA LYS A 20 -32.40 -76.51 -50.97
C LYS A 20 -33.46 -77.61 -50.88
N GLY A 21 -34.29 -77.76 -51.91
CA GLY A 21 -35.21 -78.89 -52.04
C GLY A 21 -34.48 -80.10 -52.62
N THR A 22 -34.43 -81.21 -51.88
CA THR A 22 -33.97 -82.50 -52.40
C THR A 22 -35.17 -83.26 -52.95
N ILE A 23 -35.10 -83.67 -54.22
CA ILE A 23 -36.11 -84.46 -54.92
C ILE A 23 -35.70 -85.93 -54.81
N ASP A 24 -36.63 -86.82 -54.45
CA ASP A 24 -36.40 -88.26 -54.48
C ASP A 24 -36.49 -88.84 -55.92
N ALA A 25 -36.01 -90.07 -56.13
CA ALA A 25 -35.94 -90.69 -57.45
C ALA A 25 -37.30 -91.06 -58.07
N GLN A 26 -38.43 -90.64 -57.47
CA GLN A 26 -39.79 -90.89 -57.93
C GLN A 26 -40.58 -89.58 -58.16
N GLY A 27 -39.91 -88.42 -58.07
CA GLY A 27 -40.46 -87.13 -58.51
C GLY A 27 -41.48 -86.51 -57.56
N LYS A 28 -41.48 -86.88 -56.27
CA LYS A 28 -42.38 -86.30 -55.27
C LYS A 28 -41.62 -85.33 -54.37
N ALA A 29 -42.01 -84.06 -54.39
CA ALA A 29 -41.44 -83.05 -53.51
C ALA A 29 -42.03 -83.18 -52.10
N GLU A 30 -41.27 -83.76 -51.16
CA GLU A 30 -41.58 -83.68 -49.73
C GLU A 30 -41.22 -82.28 -49.21
N SER A 31 -42.23 -81.45 -48.93
CA SER A 31 -42.04 -80.30 -48.07
C SER A 31 -41.94 -80.78 -46.63
N ALA A 32 -40.71 -80.81 -46.11
CA ALA A 32 -40.48 -81.01 -44.69
C ALA A 32 -41.06 -79.81 -43.90
N TYR A 33 -42.33 -79.89 -43.53
CA TYR A 33 -42.85 -79.12 -42.41
C TYR A 33 -42.16 -79.64 -41.15
N PRO A 34 -41.40 -78.83 -40.39
CA PRO A 34 -41.00 -79.24 -39.06
C PRO A 34 -42.29 -79.47 -38.26
N GLU A 35 -42.43 -80.68 -37.75
CA GLU A 35 -43.47 -81.06 -36.80
C GLU A 35 -43.59 -80.02 -35.71
N LYS A 36 -44.84 -79.81 -35.27
CA LYS A 36 -45.21 -79.01 -34.10
C LYS A 36 -44.44 -79.51 -32.87
N ALA A 37 -43.26 -78.98 -32.64
CA ALA A 37 -42.63 -78.98 -31.32
C ALA A 37 -43.62 -78.31 -30.37
N GLY A 38 -44.07 -79.09 -29.40
CA GLY A 38 -45.14 -78.75 -28.47
C GLY A 38 -44.93 -77.41 -27.77
N ASN A 39 -46.06 -76.85 -27.33
CA ASN A 39 -46.17 -75.66 -26.50
C ASN A 39 -45.28 -75.74 -25.24
N ALA A 40 -44.00 -75.43 -25.38
CA ALA A 40 -43.13 -75.05 -24.29
C ALA A 40 -43.00 -73.53 -24.34
N VAL A 41 -43.93 -72.84 -23.69
CA VAL A 41 -43.77 -71.44 -23.32
C VAL A 41 -42.42 -71.33 -22.59
N PRO A 42 -41.41 -70.59 -23.10
CA PRO A 42 -40.20 -70.37 -22.35
C PRO A 42 -40.62 -69.57 -21.11
N ARG A 43 -40.58 -70.21 -19.93
CA ARG A 43 -40.86 -69.52 -18.66
C ARG A 43 -40.03 -68.24 -18.62
N GLU A 44 -40.70 -67.10 -18.45
CA GLU A 44 -40.11 -65.76 -18.33
C GLU A 44 -39.17 -65.66 -17.12
N LYS A 45 -37.98 -66.28 -17.16
CA LYS A 45 -37.00 -66.20 -16.07
C LYS A 45 -36.09 -64.96 -16.13
N GLY A 46 -36.19 -64.13 -17.17
CA GLY A 46 -35.28 -62.99 -17.38
C GLY A 46 -35.73 -61.61 -16.87
N LYS A 47 -37.01 -61.43 -16.50
CA LYS A 47 -37.51 -60.12 -16.02
C LYS A 47 -37.17 -59.84 -14.56
N GLY A 48 -37.16 -60.89 -13.74
CA GLY A 48 -36.80 -60.79 -12.33
C GLY A 48 -35.33 -60.44 -12.14
N THR A 49 -34.46 -61.04 -12.96
CA THR A 49 -33.00 -60.85 -12.86
C THR A 49 -32.57 -59.42 -13.19
N LEU A 50 -33.12 -58.79 -14.24
CA LEU A 50 -32.74 -57.42 -14.60
C LEU A 50 -33.23 -56.38 -13.57
N LYS A 51 -34.46 -56.56 -13.04
CA LYS A 51 -34.98 -55.69 -11.96
C LYS A 51 -34.14 -55.83 -10.68
N LEU A 52 -33.69 -57.05 -10.38
CA LEU A 52 -32.84 -57.35 -9.24
C LEU A 52 -31.44 -56.72 -9.41
N ILE A 53 -30.86 -56.74 -10.61
CA ILE A 53 -29.60 -56.04 -10.91
C ILE A 53 -29.74 -54.52 -10.71
N ILE A 54 -30.82 -53.90 -11.20
CA ILE A 54 -31.05 -52.45 -11.01
C ILE A 54 -31.21 -52.13 -9.52
N ALA A 55 -31.93 -52.96 -8.75
CA ALA A 55 -32.07 -52.77 -7.31
C ALA A 55 -30.73 -52.86 -6.56
N ILE A 56 -29.89 -53.84 -6.91
CA ILE A 56 -28.54 -54.00 -6.32
C ILE A 56 -27.66 -52.77 -6.63
N LEU A 57 -27.67 -52.28 -7.88
CA LEU A 57 -26.88 -51.10 -8.26
C LEU A 57 -27.34 -49.83 -7.52
N LEU A 58 -28.64 -49.65 -7.27
CA LEU A 58 -29.16 -48.54 -6.47
C LEU A 58 -28.72 -48.62 -5.01
N ILE A 59 -28.76 -49.81 -4.40
CA ILE A 59 -28.28 -50.02 -3.02
C ILE A 59 -26.79 -49.71 -2.92
N LEU A 60 -26.00 -50.17 -3.90
CA LEU A 60 -24.56 -49.96 -3.94
C LEU A 60 -24.21 -48.47 -4.13
N LEU A 61 -24.97 -47.74 -4.95
CA LEU A 61 -24.84 -46.30 -5.10
C LEU A 61 -25.16 -45.55 -3.79
N ILE A 62 -26.21 -45.94 -3.07
CA ILE A 62 -26.56 -45.36 -1.76
C ILE A 62 -25.43 -45.62 -0.75
N PHE A 63 -24.91 -46.86 -0.70
CA PHE A 63 -23.85 -47.24 0.25
C PHE A 63 -22.55 -46.47 0.01
N ILE A 64 -22.13 -46.32 -1.26
CA ILE A 64 -20.92 -45.55 -1.59
C ILE A 64 -21.13 -44.05 -1.40
N SER A 65 -22.33 -43.53 -1.67
CA SER A 65 -22.68 -42.14 -1.38
C SER A 65 -22.62 -41.86 0.13
N ALA A 66 -23.09 -42.80 0.96
CA ALA A 66 -23.01 -42.71 2.41
C ALA A 66 -21.55 -42.77 2.91
N LEU A 67 -20.73 -43.68 2.39
CA LEU A 67 -19.30 -43.75 2.72
C LEU A 67 -18.56 -42.48 2.30
N PHE A 68 -18.87 -41.93 1.12
CA PHE A 68 -18.33 -40.65 0.66
C PHE A 68 -18.74 -39.50 1.57
N PHE A 69 -19.99 -39.48 2.04
CA PHE A 69 -20.49 -38.48 2.98
C PHE A 69 -19.78 -38.57 4.34
N VAL A 70 -19.59 -39.78 4.89
CA VAL A 70 -18.86 -39.98 6.16
C VAL A 70 -17.40 -39.53 6.02
N LYS A 71 -16.70 -39.95 4.97
CA LYS A 71 -15.30 -39.58 4.74
C LYS A 71 -15.12 -38.07 4.51
N ASN A 72 -16.02 -37.42 3.77
CA ASN A 72 -15.99 -35.96 3.62
C ASN A 72 -16.39 -35.23 4.90
N ARG A 73 -17.23 -35.82 5.75
CA ARG A 73 -17.51 -35.28 7.08
C ARG A 73 -16.24 -35.31 7.92
N ASP A 74 -15.50 -36.41 7.92
CA ASP A 74 -14.23 -36.53 8.64
C ASP A 74 -13.15 -35.58 8.09
N LEU A 75 -13.10 -35.36 6.78
CA LEU A 75 -12.23 -34.32 6.19
C LEU A 75 -12.65 -32.90 6.60
N ALA A 76 -13.96 -32.64 6.74
CA ALA A 76 -14.46 -31.37 7.24
C ALA A 76 -14.21 -31.20 8.74
N SER A 77 -14.21 -32.29 9.51
CA SER A 77 -13.80 -32.34 10.93
C SER A 77 -12.31 -32.08 11.08
N SER A 78 -11.46 -32.76 10.28
CA SER A 78 -10.01 -32.59 10.32
C SER A 78 -9.58 -31.22 9.78
N LYS A 79 -10.34 -30.65 8.84
CA LYS A 79 -10.13 -29.28 8.38
C LYS A 79 -10.57 -28.28 9.46
N LYS A 80 -11.63 -28.57 10.23
CA LYS A 80 -12.00 -27.80 11.42
C LYS A 80 -11.00 -27.92 12.57
N GLU A 81 -10.36 -29.09 12.76
CA GLU A 81 -9.30 -29.27 13.77
C GLU A 81 -8.00 -28.59 13.32
N ALA A 82 -7.63 -28.67 12.03
CA ALA A 82 -6.49 -27.94 11.47
C ALA A 82 -6.74 -26.41 11.35
N GLU A 83 -7.99 -25.99 11.27
CA GLU A 83 -8.42 -24.58 11.28
C GLU A 83 -8.66 -24.07 12.71
N ALA A 84 -8.91 -24.95 13.68
CA ALA A 84 -8.91 -24.64 15.12
C ALA A 84 -7.50 -24.57 15.73
N ASP A 85 -6.52 -25.27 15.13
CA ASP A 85 -5.09 -25.10 15.41
C ASP A 85 -4.48 -23.85 14.75
N LYS A 86 -5.19 -23.21 13.81
CA LYS A 86 -4.99 -21.78 13.54
C LYS A 86 -5.69 -21.01 14.66
N LEU A 87 -5.01 -20.98 15.80
CA LEU A 87 -5.21 -20.00 16.85
C LEU A 87 -5.48 -18.65 16.15
N ASP A 88 -6.63 -18.03 16.43
CA ASP A 88 -6.88 -16.62 16.17
C ASP A 88 -5.80 -15.83 16.93
N ALA A 89 -4.62 -15.79 16.32
CA ALA A 89 -3.46 -15.17 16.87
C ALA A 89 -3.66 -13.67 16.61
N GLU A 90 -4.39 -13.01 17.51
CA GLU A 90 -4.00 -11.68 17.91
C GLU A 90 -2.57 -11.79 18.49
N GLN A 91 -1.58 -11.99 17.63
CA GLN A 91 -0.18 -11.84 18.00
C GLN A 91 -0.05 -10.42 18.51
N ALA A 92 0.22 -10.27 19.80
CA ALA A 92 0.43 -8.98 20.42
C ALA A 92 1.63 -8.32 19.73
N LEU A 93 1.36 -7.40 18.80
CA LEU A 93 2.38 -6.60 18.12
C LEU A 93 2.87 -5.52 19.09
N ILE A 94 4.16 -5.48 19.33
CA ILE A 94 4.80 -4.39 20.08
C ILE A 94 5.25 -3.33 19.08
N ARG A 95 4.49 -2.25 18.96
CA ARG A 95 4.88 -1.07 18.16
C ARG A 95 5.29 0.08 19.07
N VAL A 96 6.45 0.65 18.80
CA VAL A 96 6.96 1.84 19.50
C VAL A 96 7.41 2.89 18.49
N LEU A 97 7.15 4.15 18.81
CA LEU A 97 7.64 5.32 18.09
C LEU A 97 8.63 6.05 19.00
N LEU A 98 9.83 6.30 18.48
CA LEU A 98 10.94 6.95 19.15
C LEU A 98 11.36 8.18 18.34
N LYS A 99 11.69 9.27 19.01
CA LYS A 99 12.32 10.44 18.37
C LYS A 99 13.82 10.44 18.64
N THR A 100 14.64 10.96 17.76
CA THR A 100 16.11 10.91 17.96
C THR A 100 16.61 12.18 18.67
N PRO A 101 17.36 12.11 19.79
CA PRO A 101 17.57 10.95 20.66
C PRO A 101 16.45 10.80 21.71
N ASP A 102 16.01 9.57 21.96
CA ASP A 102 14.99 9.21 22.93
C ASP A 102 15.13 7.75 23.38
N SER A 103 14.50 7.43 24.51
CA SER A 103 14.36 6.07 25.04
C SER A 103 13.02 5.91 25.76
N ILE A 104 12.33 4.79 25.54
CA ILE A 104 11.06 4.47 26.19
C ILE A 104 11.10 3.06 26.79
N ILE A 105 10.54 2.93 27.99
CA ILE A 105 10.34 1.62 28.62
C ILE A 105 8.91 1.16 28.37
N LYS A 106 8.76 -0.04 27.80
CA LYS A 106 7.49 -0.75 27.66
C LYS A 106 7.46 -1.96 28.58
N GLU A 107 6.28 -2.25 29.10
CA GLU A 107 6.05 -3.40 29.97
C GLU A 107 5.15 -4.39 29.23
N ILE A 108 5.52 -5.67 29.27
CA ILE A 108 4.71 -6.77 28.76
C ILE A 108 4.37 -7.71 29.91
N SER A 109 3.16 -8.27 29.89
CA SER A 109 2.69 -9.23 30.89
C SER A 109 2.71 -10.64 30.33
N ILE A 110 3.32 -11.56 31.07
CA ILE A 110 3.40 -12.98 30.75
C ILE A 110 2.65 -13.73 31.86
N MET A 111 1.65 -14.53 31.49
CA MET A 111 0.86 -15.32 32.44
C MET A 111 1.27 -16.79 32.36
N ASN A 112 1.54 -17.40 33.51
CA ASN A 112 1.71 -18.85 33.58
C ASN A 112 0.34 -19.53 33.67
N THR A 113 -0.09 -20.12 32.56
CA THR A 113 -1.35 -20.88 32.46
C THR A 113 -1.22 -22.35 32.83
N ARG A 114 0.00 -22.82 33.15
CA ARG A 114 0.25 -24.20 33.60
C ARG A 114 -0.06 -24.35 35.09
N ASP A 115 -0.19 -25.60 35.50
CA ASP A 115 -0.48 -26.04 36.86
C ASP A 115 0.77 -26.16 37.76
N LYS A 116 1.97 -25.93 37.20
CA LYS A 116 3.26 -25.92 37.91
C LYS A 116 3.98 -24.59 37.78
N GLU A 117 4.87 -24.28 38.74
CA GLU A 117 5.76 -23.12 38.64
C GLU A 117 6.70 -23.27 37.45
N GLU A 118 6.85 -22.22 36.64
CA GLU A 118 7.69 -22.21 35.46
C GLU A 118 8.71 -21.07 35.48
N ALA A 119 9.92 -21.38 35.02
CA ALA A 119 10.96 -20.39 34.74
C ALA A 119 10.80 -19.91 33.30
N PHE A 120 10.75 -18.59 33.14
CA PHE A 120 10.69 -17.92 31.85
C PHE A 120 12.00 -17.21 31.57
N LYS A 121 12.47 -17.33 30.32
CA LYS A 121 13.57 -16.55 29.76
C LYS A 121 13.06 -15.72 28.59
N VAL A 122 13.28 -14.41 28.64
CA VAL A 122 12.83 -13.45 27.63
C VAL A 122 14.03 -12.83 26.94
N GLU A 123 14.07 -12.97 25.62
CA GLU A 123 15.16 -12.53 24.75
C GLU A 123 14.60 -11.64 23.63
N SER A 124 15.43 -10.75 23.10
CA SER A 124 15.13 -10.03 21.85
C SER A 124 15.97 -10.58 20.71
N ALA A 125 15.38 -10.73 19.52
CA ALA A 125 16.03 -11.20 18.31
C ALA A 125 15.78 -10.23 17.14
N GLY A 126 16.79 -9.97 16.31
CA GLY A 126 16.73 -9.03 15.18
C GLY A 126 16.72 -7.55 15.56
N ILE A 127 16.44 -7.21 16.83
CA ILE A 127 16.31 -5.84 17.33
C ILE A 127 17.03 -5.63 18.67
N SER A 128 17.94 -6.53 19.05
CA SER A 128 18.54 -6.57 20.39
C SER A 128 19.33 -5.32 20.77
N ASP A 129 19.84 -4.60 19.77
CA ASP A 129 20.62 -3.39 19.98
C ASP A 129 19.75 -2.14 20.24
N ILE A 130 18.46 -2.20 19.86
CA ILE A 130 17.46 -1.15 20.10
C ILE A 130 16.57 -1.52 21.30
N ALA A 131 16.14 -2.79 21.40
CA ALA A 131 15.22 -3.29 22.42
C ALA A 131 15.94 -4.19 23.42
N ARG A 132 16.26 -3.63 24.59
CA ARG A 132 16.98 -4.31 25.67
C ARG A 132 16.04 -4.78 26.77
N ILE A 133 16.10 -6.08 27.07
CA ILE A 133 15.34 -6.68 28.17
C ILE A 133 16.05 -6.37 29.50
N LEU A 134 15.34 -5.78 30.47
CA LEU A 134 15.94 -5.42 31.77
C LEU A 134 15.94 -6.60 32.76
N ASN A 135 14.87 -7.42 32.76
CA ASN A 135 14.71 -8.59 33.62
C ASN A 135 14.40 -9.81 32.74
N ALA A 136 15.44 -10.43 32.19
CA ALA A 136 15.30 -11.49 31.19
C ALA A 136 14.86 -12.83 31.78
N GLU A 137 15.13 -13.11 33.06
CA GLU A 137 14.84 -14.41 33.67
C GLU A 137 14.06 -14.22 34.98
N PHE A 138 12.98 -14.99 35.13
CA PHE A 138 12.12 -14.95 36.32
C PHE A 138 11.24 -16.20 36.40
N THR A 139 10.77 -16.53 37.60
CA THR A 139 9.82 -17.63 37.81
C THR A 139 8.42 -17.10 38.08
N ILE A 140 7.40 -17.80 37.57
CA ILE A 140 6.00 -17.46 37.74
C ILE A 140 5.25 -18.67 38.28
N LYS A 141 4.53 -18.48 39.38
CA LYS A 141 3.67 -19.51 39.96
C LYS A 141 2.44 -19.78 39.08
N PRO A 142 1.78 -20.95 39.20
CA PRO A 142 0.56 -21.26 38.47
C PRO A 142 -0.50 -20.16 38.59
N GLY A 143 -1.06 -19.74 37.45
CA GLY A 143 -2.11 -18.71 37.38
C GLY A 143 -1.65 -17.29 37.70
N GLN A 144 -0.36 -17.04 37.95
CA GLN A 144 0.18 -15.70 38.16
C GLN A 144 0.68 -15.07 36.86
N THR A 145 0.81 -13.74 36.90
CA THR A 145 1.33 -12.93 35.79
C THR A 145 2.62 -12.25 36.23
N GLY A 146 3.70 -12.44 35.48
CA GLY A 146 4.93 -11.69 35.60
C GLY A 146 5.00 -10.54 34.59
N THR A 147 5.70 -9.48 34.92
CA THR A 147 5.87 -8.31 34.05
C THR A 147 7.32 -8.15 33.65
N VAL A 148 7.59 -8.00 32.35
CA VAL A 148 8.93 -7.78 31.81
C VAL A 148 9.04 -6.38 31.23
N LYS A 149 10.10 -5.68 31.61
CA LYS A 149 10.40 -4.33 31.11
C LYS A 149 11.39 -4.40 29.96
N ILE A 150 11.02 -3.76 28.86
CA ILE A 150 11.80 -3.65 27.64
C ILE A 150 12.16 -2.18 27.45
N ASN A 151 13.44 -1.87 27.47
CA ASN A 151 13.94 -0.53 27.17
C ASN A 151 14.25 -0.42 25.68
N PHE A 152 13.51 0.43 24.99
CA PHE A 152 13.75 0.80 23.60
C PHE A 152 14.55 2.08 23.55
N SER A 153 15.70 2.09 22.86
CA SER A 153 16.60 3.24 22.79
C SER A 153 17.05 3.49 21.37
N THR A 154 17.09 4.77 20.99
CA THR A 154 17.71 5.24 19.73
C THR A 154 19.24 5.28 19.81
N PHE A 155 19.80 5.15 21.01
CA PHE A 155 21.24 5.19 21.27
C PHE A 155 21.69 3.91 21.97
N ASP A 156 22.64 3.20 21.37
CA ASP A 156 23.31 2.08 22.02
C ASP A 156 24.54 2.56 22.79
N VAL A 157 24.39 2.65 24.10
CA VAL A 157 25.44 3.06 25.04
C VAL A 157 26.66 2.12 24.99
N LYS A 158 26.49 0.83 24.69
CA LYS A 158 27.61 -0.13 24.72
C LYS A 158 28.58 0.12 23.56
N ASN A 159 28.02 0.35 22.37
CA ASN A 159 28.80 0.53 21.16
C ASN A 159 29.01 2.02 20.80
N ASN A 160 28.37 2.93 21.55
CA ASN A 160 28.39 4.37 21.30
C ASN A 160 27.89 4.72 19.88
N ILE A 161 26.78 4.09 19.48
CA ILE A 161 26.16 4.22 18.16
C ILE A 161 24.76 4.84 18.32
N GLU A 162 24.47 5.85 17.52
CA GLU A 162 23.13 6.42 17.36
C GLU A 162 22.48 5.82 16.12
N TYR A 163 21.27 5.28 16.27
CA TYR A 163 20.53 4.67 15.16
C TYR A 163 19.93 5.75 14.26
N ALA A 164 20.11 5.57 12.95
CA ALA A 164 19.52 6.47 11.97
C ALA A 164 17.98 6.36 11.96
N PRO A 165 17.26 7.45 11.67
CA PRO A 165 15.81 7.42 11.49
C PRO A 165 15.37 6.37 10.45
N GLY A 166 14.35 5.59 10.78
CA GLY A 166 13.86 4.48 9.98
C GLY A 166 13.01 3.50 10.78
N VAL A 167 12.59 2.42 10.13
CA VAL A 167 11.79 1.35 10.75
C VAL A 167 12.68 0.14 11.00
N TYR A 168 12.70 -0.33 12.24
CA TYR A 168 13.45 -1.49 12.70
C TYR A 168 12.49 -2.58 13.17
N THR A 169 12.80 -3.83 12.82
CA THR A 169 11.92 -4.98 13.03
C THR A 169 12.65 -6.05 13.83
N GLY A 170 11.89 -6.82 14.60
CA GLY A 170 12.45 -7.88 15.44
C GLY A 170 11.37 -8.71 16.11
N ARG A 171 11.81 -9.52 17.08
CA ARG A 171 10.95 -10.34 17.93
C ARG A 171 11.36 -10.22 19.39
N ILE A 172 10.38 -10.27 20.28
CA ILE A 172 10.59 -10.66 21.68
C ILE A 172 10.18 -12.12 21.81
N ILE A 173 11.09 -12.94 22.32
CA ILE A 173 10.91 -14.38 22.43
C ILE A 173 10.88 -14.74 23.91
N ALA A 174 9.76 -15.28 24.37
CA ALA A 174 9.59 -15.81 25.72
C ALA A 174 9.66 -17.33 25.69
N LYS A 175 10.64 -17.91 26.38
CA LYS A 175 10.93 -19.34 26.44
C LYS A 175 10.65 -19.89 27.83
N SER A 176 9.96 -21.02 27.91
CA SER A 176 9.86 -21.87 29.11
C SER A 176 10.03 -23.34 28.72
N GLU A 177 9.90 -24.27 29.67
CA GLU A 177 10.10 -25.70 29.42
C GLU A 177 9.11 -26.25 28.36
N GLY A 178 9.63 -26.51 27.17
CA GLY A 178 8.87 -27.02 26.03
C GLY A 178 7.90 -26.01 25.40
N PHE A 179 8.07 -24.71 25.67
CA PHE A 179 7.24 -23.66 25.11
C PHE A 179 8.07 -22.44 24.68
N GLU A 180 7.77 -21.93 23.49
CA GLU A 180 8.39 -20.73 22.94
C GLU A 180 7.28 -19.87 22.32
N SER A 181 7.21 -18.62 22.76
CA SER A 181 6.24 -17.64 22.25
C SER A 181 6.98 -16.44 21.69
N GLU A 182 6.62 -16.04 20.47
CA GLU A 182 7.22 -14.91 19.77
C GLU A 182 6.22 -13.78 19.60
N MET A 183 6.65 -12.56 19.94
CA MET A 183 5.90 -11.33 19.72
C MET A 183 6.65 -10.46 18.71
N PRO A 184 6.04 -10.10 17.57
CA PRO A 184 6.69 -9.21 16.61
C PRO A 184 6.88 -7.82 17.21
N VAL A 185 7.99 -7.18 16.87
CA VAL A 185 8.38 -5.87 17.35
C VAL A 185 8.67 -4.95 16.17
N ILE A 186 8.11 -3.76 16.22
CA ILE A 186 8.42 -2.68 15.28
C ILE A 186 8.81 -1.44 16.08
N ALA A 187 10.03 -0.96 15.88
CA ALA A 187 10.49 0.32 16.39
C ALA A 187 10.63 1.32 15.24
N GLU A 188 9.82 2.37 15.28
CA GLU A 188 9.84 3.49 14.35
C GLU A 188 10.69 4.59 14.97
N ILE A 189 11.81 4.95 14.32
CA ILE A 189 12.71 6.01 14.76
C ILE A 189 12.56 7.19 13.83
N GLU A 190 12.16 8.33 14.39
CA GLU A 190 11.99 9.60 13.69
C GLU A 190 13.02 10.62 14.14
N THR A 191 13.15 11.70 13.37
CA THR A 191 13.88 12.88 13.81
C THR A 191 13.09 13.61 14.90
N ARG A 192 13.77 14.38 15.75
CA ARG A 192 13.09 15.17 16.79
C ARG A 192 12.07 16.15 16.20
N GLU A 193 12.48 16.81 15.13
CA GLU A 193 11.63 17.70 14.32
C GLU A 193 11.19 16.93 13.08
N VAL A 194 9.89 16.65 12.99
CA VAL A 194 9.26 15.96 11.86
C VAL A 194 8.45 16.98 11.07
N LEU A 195 8.91 17.25 9.86
CA LEU A 195 8.28 18.16 8.90
C LEU A 195 7.21 17.45 8.07
N PHE A 196 7.41 16.16 7.83
CA PHE A 196 6.52 15.33 7.03
C PHE A 196 6.29 14.00 7.72
N ASP A 197 5.03 13.60 7.78
CA ASP A 197 4.60 12.33 8.37
C ASP A 197 3.77 11.55 7.36
N ALA A 198 3.85 10.22 7.42
CA ALA A 198 3.15 9.32 6.53
C ALA A 198 2.22 8.39 7.30
N ASN A 199 1.04 8.13 6.76
CA ASN A 199 0.11 7.14 7.27
C ASN A 199 -0.19 6.09 6.18
N LEU A 200 -0.03 4.82 6.54
CA LEU A 200 -0.25 3.67 5.68
C LEU A 200 -1.62 3.06 5.97
N ASN A 201 -2.49 3.09 4.97
CA ASN A 201 -3.84 2.55 5.04
C ASN A 201 -3.99 1.42 4.01
N PRO A 202 -3.86 0.14 4.40
CA PRO A 202 -4.05 -0.97 3.46
C PRO A 202 -5.49 -0.97 2.91
N VAL A 203 -5.64 -1.26 1.61
CA VAL A 203 -6.96 -1.28 0.96
C VAL A 203 -7.77 -2.52 1.40
N SER A 204 -7.11 -3.66 1.61
CA SER A 204 -7.70 -4.84 2.22
C SER A 204 -7.61 -4.77 3.75
N ALA A 205 -8.69 -5.16 4.42
CA ALA A 205 -8.66 -5.37 5.87
C ALA A 205 -7.79 -6.59 6.25
N ASP A 206 -7.65 -7.54 5.32
CA ASP A 206 -6.85 -8.74 5.51
C ASP A 206 -5.37 -8.36 5.55
N ARG A 207 -4.69 -8.77 6.63
CA ARG A 207 -3.24 -8.69 6.78
C ARG A 207 -2.51 -9.75 5.96
N LYS A 208 -3.21 -10.54 5.16
CA LYS A 208 -2.67 -11.67 4.42
C LYS A 208 -2.50 -11.31 2.96
N MET A 209 -1.33 -11.61 2.42
CA MET A 209 -0.98 -11.39 1.02
C MET A 209 -0.49 -12.71 0.43
N LEU A 210 -0.96 -13.04 -0.78
CA LEU A 210 -0.52 -14.26 -1.45
C LEU A 210 0.78 -14.00 -2.19
N GLN A 211 1.68 -14.98 -2.19
CA GLN A 211 2.83 -14.98 -3.09
C GLN A 211 2.40 -14.76 -4.55
N GLY A 212 3.12 -13.91 -5.28
CA GLY A 212 2.81 -13.57 -6.68
C GLY A 212 1.60 -12.66 -6.87
N SER A 213 0.99 -12.15 -5.79
CA SER A 213 -0.12 -11.20 -5.86
C SER A 213 0.32 -9.74 -5.70
N ASP A 214 -0.54 -8.84 -6.12
CA ASP A 214 -0.37 -7.40 -5.94
C ASP A 214 -1.26 -6.94 -4.78
N ALA A 215 -0.69 -6.17 -3.85
CA ALA A 215 -1.43 -5.51 -2.78
C ALA A 215 -1.40 -4.00 -2.95
N GLN A 216 -2.48 -3.31 -2.59
CA GLN A 216 -2.54 -1.85 -2.65
C GLN A 216 -2.62 -1.26 -1.25
N ILE A 217 -1.79 -0.25 -1.00
CA ILE A 217 -1.77 0.51 0.24
C ILE A 217 -1.92 1.99 -0.10
N GLU A 218 -2.91 2.65 0.49
CA GLU A 218 -3.03 4.11 0.43
C GLU A 218 -1.98 4.74 1.36
N VAL A 219 -1.07 5.51 0.78
CA VAL A 219 -0.09 6.32 1.49
C VAL A 219 -0.64 7.73 1.59
N ARG A 220 -0.81 8.22 2.82
CA ARG A 220 -1.18 9.61 3.10
C ARG A 220 0.03 10.33 3.66
N LEU A 221 0.56 11.29 2.93
CA LEU A 221 1.68 12.13 3.32
C LEU A 221 1.15 13.49 3.80
N PHE A 222 1.62 13.95 4.94
CA PHE A 222 1.21 15.22 5.55
C PHE A 222 2.41 16.16 5.65
N ASN A 223 2.22 17.42 5.26
CA ASN A 223 3.14 18.51 5.56
C ASN A 223 2.72 19.14 6.89
N LEU A 224 3.59 19.06 7.91
CA LEU A 224 3.28 19.48 9.27
C LEU A 224 3.70 20.93 9.58
N GLN A 225 4.44 21.61 8.68
CA GLN A 225 4.99 22.93 8.96
C GLN A 225 4.56 24.05 8.00
N SER A 226 4.41 23.77 6.70
CA SER A 226 4.15 24.82 5.70
C SER A 226 2.91 24.53 4.86
N ALA A 227 2.41 25.59 4.22
CA ALA A 227 1.40 25.50 3.16
C ALA A 227 2.04 25.61 1.77
N GLU A 228 3.36 25.42 1.67
CA GLU A 228 4.08 25.49 0.39
C GLU A 228 4.28 24.10 -0.19
N GLU A 229 4.08 23.96 -1.50
CA GLU A 229 4.32 22.72 -2.23
C GLU A 229 5.80 22.32 -2.15
N THR A 230 6.06 21.15 -1.56
CA THR A 230 7.39 20.64 -1.28
C THR A 230 7.56 19.22 -1.82
N ASN A 231 8.70 18.95 -2.46
CA ASN A 231 9.06 17.61 -2.91
C ASN A 231 9.71 16.82 -1.77
N VAL A 232 9.08 15.73 -1.37
CA VAL A 232 9.53 14.84 -0.28
C VAL A 232 10.02 13.53 -0.85
N SER A 233 11.18 13.06 -0.39
CA SER A 233 11.70 11.74 -0.76
C SER A 233 11.01 10.66 0.06
N MET A 234 10.33 9.73 -0.59
CA MET A 234 9.67 8.58 0.01
C MET A 234 10.48 7.32 -0.26
N ASP A 235 10.96 6.66 0.80
CA ASP A 235 11.55 5.32 0.71
C ASP A 235 10.55 4.28 1.21
N TYR A 236 10.22 3.29 0.38
CA TYR A 236 9.37 2.16 0.72
C TYR A 236 10.20 0.90 0.87
N LEU A 237 10.01 0.18 1.96
CA LEU A 237 10.78 -1.00 2.31
C LEU A 237 9.83 -2.13 2.72
N ILE A 238 10.12 -3.36 2.31
CA ILE A 238 9.51 -4.55 2.89
C ILE A 238 10.60 -5.28 3.67
N LYS A 239 10.41 -5.41 4.97
CA LYS A 239 11.35 -6.06 5.88
C LYS A 239 10.76 -7.31 6.50
N ASP A 240 11.59 -8.33 6.73
CA ASP A 240 11.23 -9.46 7.58
C ASP A 240 11.38 -9.11 9.08
N LEU A 241 11.03 -10.04 9.97
CA LEU A 241 11.23 -9.87 11.41
C LEU A 241 12.68 -10.13 11.88
N ASN A 242 13.61 -10.45 10.98
CA ASN A 242 15.05 -10.54 11.28
C ASN A 242 15.78 -9.23 10.97
N GLY A 243 15.10 -8.24 10.38
CA GLY A 243 15.68 -6.97 9.95
C GLY A 243 16.15 -6.95 8.49
N ASN A 244 16.01 -8.05 7.76
CA ASN A 244 16.41 -8.13 6.35
C ASN A 244 15.41 -7.38 5.48
N THR A 245 15.91 -6.66 4.47
CA THR A 245 15.07 -5.96 3.50
C THR A 245 14.88 -6.83 2.26
N ALA A 246 13.65 -7.25 2.01
CA ALA A 246 13.27 -8.05 0.85
C ALA A 246 13.06 -7.18 -0.40
N ILE A 247 12.46 -6.00 -0.24
CA ILE A 247 12.14 -5.07 -1.33
C ILE A 247 12.44 -3.64 -0.87
N SER A 248 13.01 -2.83 -1.77
CA SER A 248 13.25 -1.40 -1.55
C SER A 248 12.89 -0.60 -2.79
N GLU A 249 12.08 0.43 -2.63
CA GLU A 249 11.71 1.36 -3.69
C GLU A 249 11.81 2.80 -3.18
N ARG A 250 12.08 3.75 -4.09
CA ARG A 250 12.16 5.17 -3.79
C ARG A 250 11.34 5.96 -4.81
N GLU A 251 10.62 6.97 -4.33
CA GLU A 251 9.95 7.94 -5.17
C GLU A 251 9.97 9.34 -4.54
N ILE A 252 9.61 10.35 -5.32
CA ILE A 252 9.47 11.73 -4.85
C ILE A 252 7.98 12.08 -4.93
N ALA A 253 7.42 12.55 -3.81
CA ALA A 253 6.04 12.99 -3.73
C ALA A 253 6.00 14.51 -3.51
N ALA A 254 5.29 15.22 -4.38
CA ALA A 254 4.98 16.63 -4.16
C ALA A 254 3.80 16.75 -3.20
N VAL A 255 3.97 17.53 -2.13
CA VAL A 255 2.95 17.75 -1.10
C VAL A 255 2.93 19.22 -0.68
N GLU A 256 1.75 19.84 -0.77
CA GLU A 256 1.51 21.19 -0.23
C GLU A 256 1.08 21.10 1.23
N THR A 257 -0.10 20.55 1.49
CA THR A 257 -0.62 20.31 2.86
C THR A 257 -0.75 18.82 3.15
N GLN A 258 -1.37 18.09 2.22
CA GLN A 258 -1.53 16.64 2.27
C GLN A 258 -1.55 16.07 0.86
N ALA A 259 -0.88 14.95 0.66
CA ALA A 259 -0.98 14.14 -0.56
C ALA A 259 -1.50 12.75 -0.19
N SER A 260 -2.37 12.18 -1.02
CA SER A 260 -2.79 10.78 -0.91
C SER A 260 -2.65 10.07 -2.24
N PHE A 261 -2.00 8.92 -2.23
CA PHE A 261 -1.77 8.11 -3.41
C PHE A 261 -1.71 6.62 -3.05
N PHE A 262 -1.93 5.76 -4.04
CA PHE A 262 -1.90 4.31 -3.87
C PHE A 262 -0.56 3.74 -4.28
N LYS A 263 0.11 3.03 -3.37
CA LYS A 263 1.29 2.23 -3.66
C LYS A 263 0.87 0.79 -3.93
N THR A 264 1.29 0.25 -5.07
CA THR A 264 1.09 -1.17 -5.39
C THR A 264 2.34 -1.95 -5.00
N LEU A 265 2.21 -2.84 -4.04
CA LEU A 265 3.23 -3.78 -3.60
C LEU A 265 3.13 -5.06 -4.42
N LYS A 266 4.19 -5.38 -5.14
CA LYS A 266 4.29 -6.64 -5.89
C LYS A 266 4.97 -7.68 -5.02
N ILE A 267 4.22 -8.67 -4.54
CA ILE A 267 4.78 -9.74 -3.72
C ILE A 267 5.33 -10.82 -4.67
N PRO A 268 6.66 -11.04 -4.75
CA PRO A 268 7.21 -11.96 -5.73
C PRO A 268 6.92 -13.41 -5.30
N GLN A 269 6.83 -14.32 -6.28
CA GLN A 269 6.50 -15.73 -6.01
C GLN A 269 7.54 -16.45 -5.15
N ASN A 270 8.79 -15.99 -5.17
CA ASN A 270 9.89 -16.55 -4.40
C ASN A 270 10.07 -15.90 -3.03
N LEU A 271 9.20 -14.97 -2.62
CA LEU A 271 9.26 -14.41 -1.27
C LEU A 271 8.87 -15.50 -0.27
N GLU A 272 9.70 -15.72 0.75
CA GLU A 272 9.41 -16.74 1.76
C GLU A 272 8.09 -16.45 2.49
N MET A 273 7.34 -17.49 2.82
CA MET A 273 6.13 -17.34 3.62
C MET A 273 6.50 -16.87 5.03
N GLY A 274 5.68 -15.99 5.61
CA GLY A 274 5.91 -15.47 6.95
C GLY A 274 5.47 -14.04 7.15
N VAL A 275 5.86 -13.46 8.28
CA VAL A 275 5.46 -12.10 8.69
C VAL A 275 6.46 -11.07 8.20
N TYR A 276 5.94 -10.01 7.57
CA TYR A 276 6.70 -8.90 7.02
C TYR A 276 6.13 -7.56 7.48
N VAL A 277 6.97 -6.54 7.39
CA VAL A 277 6.64 -5.15 7.69
C VAL A 277 6.86 -4.32 6.43
N PHE A 278 5.79 -3.71 5.96
CA PHE A 278 5.86 -2.65 4.97
C PHE A 278 6.14 -1.34 5.69
N ALA A 279 7.25 -0.69 5.36
CA ALA A 279 7.69 0.56 5.94
C ALA A 279 7.73 1.67 4.88
N ALA A 280 7.27 2.85 5.25
CA ALA A 280 7.42 4.09 4.50
C ALA A 280 8.22 5.08 5.33
N LYS A 281 9.24 5.68 4.71
CA LYS A 281 10.08 6.71 5.33
C LYS A 281 10.00 7.97 4.47
N ALA A 282 9.47 9.04 5.05
CA ALA A 282 9.37 10.34 4.43
C ALA A 282 10.56 11.20 4.86
N SER A 283 11.42 11.60 3.93
CA SER A 283 12.64 12.36 4.22
C SER A 283 12.67 13.68 3.45
N TYR A 284 12.93 14.77 4.18
CA TYR A 284 13.16 16.10 3.62
C TYR A 284 14.23 16.84 4.44
N GLY A 285 15.36 17.14 3.81
CA GLY A 285 16.52 17.71 4.50
C GLY A 285 16.96 16.83 5.67
N ASN A 286 16.93 17.40 6.88
CA ASN A 286 17.27 16.71 8.13
C ASN A 286 16.05 16.15 8.89
N SER A 287 14.87 16.20 8.28
CA SER A 287 13.64 15.67 8.87
C SER A 287 13.32 14.31 8.26
N THR A 288 12.99 13.35 9.11
CA THR A 288 12.50 12.04 8.71
C THR A 288 11.32 11.61 9.58
N GLY A 289 10.18 11.39 8.93
CA GLY A 289 9.00 10.72 9.49
C GLY A 289 8.91 9.27 9.00
N THR A 290 8.30 8.40 9.79
CA THR A 290 8.25 6.96 9.51
C THR A 290 6.88 6.37 9.78
N SER A 291 6.51 5.37 8.98
CA SER A 291 5.25 4.65 9.14
C SER A 291 5.43 3.19 8.75
N SER A 292 4.71 2.30 9.41
CA SER A 292 4.78 0.86 9.14
C SER A 292 3.43 0.17 9.20
N TYR A 293 3.34 -0.95 8.48
CA TYR A 293 2.21 -1.85 8.43
C TYR A 293 2.69 -3.31 8.43
N LEU A 294 2.14 -4.12 9.34
CA LEU A 294 2.45 -5.54 9.48
C LEU A 294 1.52 -6.37 8.59
N PHE A 295 2.08 -7.29 7.81
CA PHE A 295 1.33 -8.25 6.98
C PHE A 295 2.01 -9.62 6.96
N GLU A 296 1.28 -10.64 6.54
CA GLU A 296 1.72 -12.03 6.44
C GLU A 296 1.64 -12.47 4.97
N VAL A 297 2.70 -13.12 4.51
CA VAL A 297 2.79 -13.72 3.18
C VAL A 297 2.42 -15.19 3.29
N GLU A 298 1.31 -15.58 2.68
CA GLU A 298 0.87 -16.96 2.55
C GLU A 298 1.22 -17.51 1.16
N GLY A 299 1.42 -18.83 1.09
CA GLY A 299 1.70 -19.51 -0.17
C GLY A 299 0.61 -19.23 -1.20
N SER A 300 0.97 -19.07 -2.48
CA SER A 300 -0.03 -18.89 -3.51
C SER A 300 -0.93 -20.13 -3.52
N GLU A 301 -2.19 -20.01 -3.10
CA GLU A 301 -3.14 -21.08 -3.36
C GLU A 301 -3.19 -21.25 -4.88
N GLU A 302 -2.59 -22.34 -5.38
CA GLU A 302 -2.97 -22.85 -6.70
C GLU A 302 -4.46 -23.13 -6.58
N LYS A 303 -5.31 -22.14 -6.91
CA LYS A 303 -6.75 -22.33 -6.96
C LYS A 303 -6.94 -23.59 -7.78
N PRO A 304 -7.43 -24.70 -7.19
CA PRO A 304 -7.59 -25.92 -7.95
C PRO A 304 -8.49 -25.54 -9.09
N ARG A 305 -7.97 -25.60 -10.33
CA ARG A 305 -8.75 -25.27 -11.51
C ARG A 305 -9.96 -26.18 -11.42
N LEU A 306 -11.11 -25.61 -11.07
CA LEU A 306 -12.42 -26.25 -10.99
C LEU A 306 -12.88 -26.54 -12.42
N GLY A 307 -12.06 -27.29 -13.15
CA GLY A 307 -12.53 -28.10 -14.25
C GLY A 307 -13.20 -29.32 -13.63
N ILE A 308 -14.38 -29.67 -14.13
CA ILE A 308 -15.16 -30.86 -13.74
C ILE A 308 -14.31 -32.15 -13.85
N ILE A 309 -13.21 -32.11 -14.61
CA ILE A 309 -12.24 -33.20 -14.80
C ILE A 309 -11.20 -33.30 -13.67
N GLY A 310 -10.95 -32.22 -12.91
CA GLY A 310 -9.94 -32.16 -11.86
C GLY A 310 -10.37 -32.81 -10.54
N LEU A 311 -11.68 -32.84 -10.25
CA LEU A 311 -12.21 -33.33 -8.97
C LEU A 311 -12.01 -34.85 -8.77
N CYS A 312 -11.85 -35.63 -9.84
CA CYS A 312 -11.82 -37.09 -9.77
C CYS A 312 -10.46 -37.71 -10.08
N ARG A 313 -9.42 -36.87 -10.27
CA ARG A 313 -8.11 -37.37 -10.74
C ARG A 313 -7.32 -38.11 -9.66
N LYS A 314 -7.61 -37.87 -8.36
CA LYS A 314 -6.84 -38.43 -7.24
C LYS A 314 -7.63 -39.34 -6.30
N GLU A 315 -8.96 -39.40 -6.39
CA GLU A 315 -9.76 -40.26 -5.50
C GLU A 315 -10.36 -41.48 -6.21
N PRO A 316 -9.98 -42.72 -5.82
CA PRO A 316 -10.53 -43.95 -6.42
C PRO A 316 -12.05 -44.09 -6.20
N LEU A 317 -12.60 -43.45 -5.18
CA LEU A 317 -14.03 -43.39 -4.89
C LEU A 317 -14.82 -42.65 -5.98
N CYS A 318 -14.26 -41.59 -6.58
CA CYS A 318 -14.96 -40.91 -7.67
C CYS A 318 -15.02 -41.79 -8.93
N TRP A 319 -13.94 -42.51 -9.25
CA TRP A 319 -13.95 -43.47 -10.36
C TRP A 319 -14.97 -44.59 -10.15
N ALA A 320 -15.06 -45.12 -8.93
CA ALA A 320 -16.06 -46.12 -8.57
C ALA A 320 -17.50 -45.59 -8.76
N LEU A 321 -17.79 -44.38 -8.26
CA LEU A 321 -19.11 -43.74 -8.43
C LEU A 321 -19.44 -43.49 -9.91
N SER A 322 -18.49 -42.98 -10.69
CA SER A 322 -18.67 -42.75 -12.13
C SER A 322 -18.97 -44.05 -12.87
N LEU A 323 -18.26 -45.14 -12.54
CA LEU A 323 -18.45 -46.45 -13.13
C LEU A 323 -19.82 -47.05 -12.77
N ILE A 324 -20.29 -46.86 -11.54
CA ILE A 324 -21.61 -47.34 -11.09
C ILE A 324 -22.74 -46.58 -11.79
N VAL A 325 -22.63 -45.25 -11.91
CA VAL A 325 -23.61 -44.44 -12.65
C VAL A 325 -23.67 -44.86 -14.11
N LEU A 326 -22.51 -45.16 -14.73
CA LEU A 326 -22.44 -45.68 -16.09
C LEU A 326 -23.13 -47.04 -16.22
N LEU A 327 -22.83 -48.00 -15.32
CA LEU A 327 -23.47 -49.31 -15.32
C LEU A 327 -24.99 -49.22 -15.12
N LEU A 328 -25.45 -48.31 -14.26
CA LEU A 328 -26.86 -48.07 -14.02
C LEU A 328 -27.56 -47.48 -15.25
N ALA A 329 -26.93 -46.52 -15.94
CA ALA A 329 -27.43 -45.99 -17.20
C ALA A 329 -27.51 -47.06 -18.30
N CYS A 330 -26.49 -47.93 -18.42
CA CYS A 330 -26.49 -49.06 -19.35
C CYS A 330 -27.60 -50.08 -19.01
N ALA A 331 -27.81 -50.40 -17.73
CA ALA A 331 -28.86 -51.32 -17.29
C ALA A 331 -30.27 -50.77 -17.59
N ILE A 332 -30.50 -49.47 -17.34
CA ILE A 332 -31.75 -48.79 -17.69
C ILE A 332 -31.93 -48.76 -19.22
N GLY A 333 -30.88 -48.46 -19.98
CA GLY A 333 -30.90 -48.48 -21.44
C GLY A 333 -31.25 -49.86 -22.00
N ALA A 334 -30.64 -50.91 -21.48
CA ALA A 334 -30.95 -52.30 -21.84
C ALA A 334 -32.39 -52.68 -21.48
N TYR A 335 -32.88 -52.26 -20.30
CA TYR A 335 -34.27 -52.46 -19.91
C TYR A 335 -35.25 -51.79 -20.88
N LEU A 336 -35.01 -50.52 -21.23
CA LEU A 336 -35.84 -49.75 -22.15
C LEU A 336 -35.78 -50.32 -23.58
N TYR A 337 -34.62 -50.79 -24.02
CA TYR A 337 -34.44 -51.45 -25.32
C TYR A 337 -35.23 -52.76 -25.40
N LEU A 338 -35.11 -53.63 -24.39
CA LEU A 338 -35.86 -54.89 -24.33
C LEU A 338 -37.37 -54.66 -24.23
N PHE A 339 -37.79 -53.63 -23.48
CA PHE A 339 -39.19 -53.24 -23.37
C PHE A 339 -39.76 -52.72 -24.70
N SER A 340 -38.99 -51.89 -25.41
CA SER A 340 -39.39 -51.31 -26.70
C SER A 340 -39.46 -52.37 -27.80
N ARG A 341 -38.53 -53.33 -27.82
CA ARG A 341 -38.49 -54.43 -28.81
C ARG A 341 -39.73 -55.33 -28.75
N ARG A 342 -40.30 -55.57 -27.56
CA ARG A 342 -41.52 -56.38 -27.41
C ARG A 342 -42.77 -55.68 -27.97
N LYS A 343 -42.90 -54.36 -27.78
CA LYS A 343 -44.03 -53.59 -28.35
C LYS A 343 -44.07 -53.59 -29.89
N LEU A 344 -42.95 -53.90 -30.54
CA LEU A 344 -42.86 -54.02 -31.99
C LEU A 344 -43.16 -55.43 -32.50
N GLN A 345 -43.00 -56.47 -31.67
CA GLN A 345 -43.25 -57.87 -32.07
C GLN A 345 -44.69 -58.33 -31.84
N ASP A 346 -45.45 -57.70 -30.93
CA ASP A 346 -46.84 -58.09 -30.62
C ASP A 346 -47.91 -57.42 -31.52
N LYS A 347 -47.53 -56.86 -32.67
CA LYS A 347 -48.51 -56.45 -33.70
C LYS A 347 -48.63 -57.58 -34.73
N PRO A 348 -49.66 -58.45 -34.67
CA PRO A 348 -49.90 -59.40 -35.73
C PRO A 348 -50.28 -58.62 -37.00
N PHE A 349 -49.36 -58.59 -37.96
CA PHE A 349 -49.58 -58.00 -39.27
C PHE A 349 -50.43 -58.98 -40.11
N SER A 350 -51.72 -59.06 -39.79
CA SER A 350 -52.68 -59.83 -40.59
C SER A 350 -53.32 -58.91 -41.62
N TYR A 351 -52.80 -58.94 -42.85
CA TYR A 351 -53.50 -58.44 -44.03
C TYR A 351 -54.58 -59.48 -44.40
N LYS A 352 -55.85 -59.15 -44.15
CA LYS A 352 -56.99 -59.85 -44.79
C LYS A 352 -57.48 -59.01 -45.95
N LEU A 353 -57.39 -59.56 -47.16
CA LEU A 353 -58.03 -59.05 -48.37
C LEU A 353 -59.56 -59.23 -48.27
N PRO A 354 -60.36 -58.33 -48.88
CA PRO A 354 -61.81 -58.29 -48.68
C PRO A 354 -62.54 -59.17 -49.70
N GLU A 355 -63.48 -60.00 -49.23
CA GLU A 355 -64.53 -60.59 -50.08
C GLU A 355 -65.92 -60.17 -49.60
N LYS A 356 -66.84 -60.10 -50.56
CA LYS A 356 -68.12 -59.37 -50.60
C LYS A 356 -69.25 -60.03 -49.76
N LYS A 357 -69.95 -59.18 -48.98
CA LYS A 357 -71.41 -59.00 -48.68
C LYS A 357 -72.41 -60.18 -48.85
N PRO A 358 -73.56 -60.27 -48.11
CA PRO A 358 -74.39 -59.12 -47.68
C PRO A 358 -75.09 -59.17 -46.29
N GLU A 359 -75.47 -57.95 -45.88
CA GLU A 359 -76.67 -57.52 -45.13
C GLU A 359 -77.12 -58.25 -43.85
N ALA A 360 -76.89 -57.58 -42.72
CA ALA A 360 -77.93 -57.38 -41.70
C ALA A 360 -77.68 -56.07 -40.94
N GLN A 361 -78.78 -55.41 -40.62
CA GLN A 361 -78.95 -54.06 -40.10
C GLN A 361 -78.33 -53.90 -38.69
N VAL A 362 -77.94 -52.66 -38.35
CA VAL A 362 -78.33 -51.93 -37.10
C VAL A 362 -77.33 -50.82 -36.75
N SER A 363 -77.92 -49.63 -36.53
CA SER A 363 -77.53 -48.44 -35.75
C SER A 363 -76.33 -47.56 -36.15
N PHE A 364 -76.71 -46.42 -36.73
CA PHE A 364 -76.04 -45.12 -36.63
C PHE A 364 -75.81 -44.71 -35.16
N ALA A 365 -74.56 -44.58 -34.71
CA ALA A 365 -74.12 -43.65 -33.62
C ALA A 365 -72.60 -43.70 -33.30
N PHE A 366 -71.70 -43.88 -34.30
CA PHE A 366 -70.25 -43.88 -34.00
C PHE A 366 -69.36 -43.26 -35.08
N GLN A 367 -69.75 -42.10 -35.64
CA GLN A 367 -68.94 -41.40 -36.65
C GLN A 367 -68.50 -39.97 -36.31
N GLU A 368 -68.99 -39.32 -35.26
CA GLU A 368 -68.56 -37.94 -34.97
C GLU A 368 -67.24 -37.81 -34.16
N LYS A 369 -66.78 -38.86 -33.47
CA LYS A 369 -65.61 -38.76 -32.57
C LYS A 369 -64.23 -38.97 -33.22
N LYS A 370 -64.16 -39.51 -34.45
CA LYS A 370 -62.87 -39.76 -35.13
C LYS A 370 -62.42 -38.63 -36.05
N GLU A 371 -63.34 -37.88 -36.66
CA GLU A 371 -62.97 -36.74 -37.50
C GLU A 371 -62.47 -35.53 -36.70
N GLY A 372 -63.05 -35.26 -35.53
CA GLY A 372 -62.60 -34.19 -34.64
C GLY A 372 -61.17 -34.40 -34.14
N LYS A 373 -60.85 -35.62 -33.68
CA LYS A 373 -59.50 -35.95 -33.19
C LYS A 373 -58.44 -35.94 -34.29
N LEU A 374 -58.79 -36.34 -35.51
CA LEU A 374 -57.85 -36.33 -36.63
C LEU A 374 -57.59 -34.90 -37.14
N LYS A 375 -58.64 -34.07 -37.25
CA LYS A 375 -58.50 -32.65 -37.59
C LYS A 375 -57.70 -31.88 -36.54
N GLU A 376 -57.91 -32.16 -35.25
CA GLU A 376 -57.15 -31.55 -34.15
C GLU A 376 -55.67 -32.00 -34.14
N PHE A 377 -55.39 -33.27 -34.42
CA PHE A 377 -54.02 -33.78 -34.54
C PHE A 377 -53.27 -33.15 -35.73
N LEU A 378 -53.92 -33.02 -36.89
CA LEU A 378 -53.35 -32.36 -38.06
C LEU A 378 -53.14 -30.84 -37.83
N ARG A 379 -54.03 -30.18 -37.07
CA ARG A 379 -53.85 -28.78 -36.65
C ARG A 379 -52.62 -28.61 -35.76
N LYS A 380 -52.47 -29.47 -34.74
CA LYS A 380 -51.29 -29.47 -33.83
C LYS A 380 -49.98 -29.72 -34.57
N LEU A 381 -49.97 -30.57 -35.61
CA LEU A 381 -48.78 -30.78 -36.43
C LEU A 381 -48.42 -29.56 -37.28
N ARG A 382 -49.42 -28.85 -37.82
CA ARG A 382 -49.22 -27.63 -38.62
C ARG A 382 -48.71 -26.49 -37.73
N GLU A 383 -49.26 -26.33 -36.53
CA GLU A 383 -48.78 -25.39 -35.50
C GLU A 383 -47.33 -25.69 -35.09
N ARG A 384 -46.97 -26.96 -34.85
CA ARG A 384 -45.57 -27.34 -34.54
C ARG A 384 -44.59 -27.02 -35.66
N LYS A 385 -44.99 -27.17 -36.94
CA LYS A 385 -44.15 -26.77 -38.08
C LYS A 385 -43.97 -25.26 -38.14
N TYR A 386 -45.01 -24.50 -37.84
CA TYR A 386 -44.95 -23.03 -37.80
C TYR A 386 -44.06 -22.54 -36.67
N LEU A 387 -44.23 -23.07 -35.45
CA LEU A 387 -43.40 -22.74 -34.28
C LEU A 387 -41.93 -23.08 -34.50
N LYS A 388 -41.61 -24.25 -35.08
CA LYS A 388 -40.22 -24.60 -35.44
C LYS A 388 -39.63 -23.64 -36.47
N LYS A 389 -40.41 -23.21 -37.46
CA LYS A 389 -39.96 -22.24 -38.47
C LYS A 389 -39.69 -20.88 -37.84
N GLU A 390 -40.55 -20.45 -36.92
CA GLU A 390 -40.41 -19.19 -36.18
C GLU A 390 -39.21 -19.22 -35.21
N GLU A 391 -38.98 -20.34 -34.51
CA GLU A 391 -37.79 -20.55 -33.67
C GLU A 391 -36.49 -20.49 -34.49
N VAL A 392 -36.46 -21.10 -35.67
CA VAL A 392 -35.29 -21.03 -36.56
C VAL A 392 -35.06 -19.59 -37.03
N SER A 393 -36.10 -18.86 -37.41
CA SER A 393 -35.99 -17.44 -37.77
C SER A 393 -35.52 -16.57 -36.60
N ARG A 394 -36.04 -16.81 -35.39
CA ARG A 394 -35.59 -16.11 -34.17
C ARG A 394 -34.13 -16.40 -33.84
N LYS A 395 -33.68 -17.65 -33.96
CA LYS A 395 -32.27 -18.02 -33.76
C LYS A 395 -31.34 -17.36 -34.77
N LYS A 396 -31.76 -17.24 -36.04
CA LYS A 396 -31.00 -16.52 -37.07
C LYS A 396 -30.88 -15.03 -36.75
N LEU A 397 -31.98 -14.37 -36.40
CA LEU A 397 -31.98 -12.96 -35.99
C LEU A 397 -31.12 -12.71 -34.74
N TRP A 398 -31.15 -13.62 -33.77
CA TRP A 398 -30.34 -13.51 -32.57
C TRP A 398 -28.85 -13.64 -32.87
N ALA A 399 -28.45 -14.63 -33.69
CA ALA A 399 -27.06 -14.80 -34.14
C ALA A 399 -26.56 -13.61 -34.98
N GLU A 400 -27.42 -12.98 -35.77
CA GLU A 400 -27.07 -11.79 -36.55
C GLU A 400 -26.88 -10.55 -35.65
N LYS A 401 -27.76 -10.35 -34.65
CA LYS A 401 -27.60 -9.30 -33.63
C LYS A 401 -26.33 -9.47 -32.81
N GLU A 402 -25.99 -10.71 -32.45
CA GLU A 402 -24.77 -11.02 -31.71
C GLU A 402 -23.51 -10.68 -32.53
N LYS A 403 -23.49 -11.04 -33.82
CA LYS A 403 -22.40 -10.66 -34.73
C LYS A 403 -22.26 -9.15 -34.90
N LEU A 404 -23.37 -8.41 -34.96
CA LEU A 404 -23.37 -6.95 -35.02
C LEU A 404 -22.87 -6.34 -33.71
N GLY A 405 -23.26 -6.89 -32.56
CA GLY A 405 -22.77 -6.49 -31.25
C GLY A 405 -21.26 -6.66 -31.12
N LEU A 406 -20.74 -7.83 -31.52
CA LEU A 406 -19.30 -8.12 -31.51
C LEU A 406 -18.51 -7.15 -32.41
N LYS A 407 -19.03 -6.83 -33.61
CA LYS A 407 -18.39 -5.84 -34.50
C LYS A 407 -18.39 -4.43 -33.92
N ALA A 408 -19.48 -4.01 -33.28
CA ALA A 408 -19.57 -2.71 -32.63
C ALA A 408 -18.62 -2.62 -31.42
N GLU A 409 -18.48 -3.70 -30.67
CA GLU A 409 -17.54 -3.80 -29.55
C GLU A 409 -16.09 -3.77 -30.02
N GLU A 410 -15.76 -4.48 -31.11
CA GLU A 410 -14.43 -4.46 -31.72
C GLU A 410 -14.06 -3.05 -32.22
N GLN A 411 -15.00 -2.32 -32.83
CA GLN A 411 -14.80 -0.92 -33.22
C GLN A 411 -14.60 0.00 -32.02
N ARG A 412 -15.33 -0.24 -30.92
CA ARG A 412 -15.15 0.53 -29.69
C ARG A 412 -13.78 0.29 -29.07
N LEU A 413 -13.33 -0.97 -29.05
CA LEU A 413 -11.99 -1.36 -28.60
C LEU A 413 -10.88 -0.75 -29.46
N SER A 414 -11.05 -0.72 -30.79
CA SER A 414 -10.06 -0.09 -31.68
C SER A 414 -9.97 1.42 -31.46
N GLN A 415 -11.10 2.11 -31.27
CA GLN A 415 -11.11 3.54 -30.92
C GLN A 415 -10.44 3.81 -29.56
N LEU A 416 -10.67 2.96 -28.56
CA LEU A 416 -10.01 3.08 -27.26
C LEU A 416 -8.49 2.92 -27.35
N ARG A 417 -8.00 1.98 -28.18
CA ARG A 417 -6.56 1.81 -28.44
C ARG A 417 -5.94 3.05 -29.07
N ILE A 418 -6.62 3.67 -30.04
CA ILE A 418 -6.16 4.91 -30.68
C ILE A 418 -6.11 6.06 -29.65
N LEU A 419 -7.13 6.19 -28.79
CA LEU A 419 -7.15 7.19 -27.73
C LEU A 419 -6.05 6.97 -26.69
N GLU A 420 -5.73 5.71 -26.38
CA GLU A 420 -4.64 5.37 -25.47
C GLU A 420 -3.27 5.69 -26.07
N GLN A 421 -3.06 5.41 -27.36
CA GLN A 421 -1.85 5.80 -28.08
C GLN A 421 -1.67 7.32 -28.09
N LYS A 422 -2.73 8.08 -28.41
CA LYS A 422 -2.68 9.55 -28.37
C LYS A 422 -2.32 10.09 -26.98
N ARG A 423 -2.90 9.52 -25.91
CA ARG A 423 -2.55 9.91 -24.53
C ARG A 423 -1.09 9.59 -24.19
N LYS A 424 -0.58 8.46 -24.65
CA LYS A 424 0.84 8.09 -24.48
C LYS A 424 1.77 9.05 -25.22
N GLU A 425 1.42 9.45 -26.44
CA GLU A 425 2.18 10.44 -27.22
C GLU A 425 2.14 11.83 -26.57
N GLU A 426 0.98 12.29 -26.10
CA GLU A 426 0.85 13.56 -25.37
C GLU A 426 1.65 13.56 -24.07
N TRP A 427 1.63 12.45 -23.33
CA TRP A 427 2.40 12.30 -22.11
C TRP A 427 3.92 12.29 -22.39
N ALA A 428 4.35 11.61 -23.46
CA ALA A 428 5.75 11.62 -23.89
C ALA A 428 6.23 13.03 -24.26
N LYS A 429 5.42 13.82 -24.99
CA LYS A 429 5.73 15.22 -25.33
C LYS A 429 5.86 16.10 -24.09
N LYS A 430 4.95 15.95 -23.11
CA LYS A 430 5.03 16.70 -21.84
C LYS A 430 6.28 16.34 -21.05
N ALA A 431 6.62 15.05 -20.97
CA ALA A 431 7.83 14.60 -20.29
C ALA A 431 9.12 15.12 -20.95
N GLU A 432 9.15 15.22 -22.28
CA GLU A 432 10.27 15.81 -23.01
C GLU A 432 10.39 17.32 -22.77
N GLU A 433 9.26 18.03 -22.71
CA GLU A 433 9.22 19.45 -22.38
C GLU A 433 9.70 19.73 -20.94
N GLU A 434 9.29 18.91 -19.97
CA GLU A 434 9.77 18.98 -18.58
C GLU A 434 11.27 18.74 -18.49
N LYS A 435 11.79 17.70 -19.14
CA LYS A 435 13.24 17.44 -19.19
C LYS A 435 14.03 18.63 -19.75
N SER A 436 13.52 19.28 -20.81
CA SER A 436 14.14 20.48 -21.37
C SER A 436 14.12 21.67 -20.38
N LYS A 437 13.04 21.82 -19.61
CA LYS A 437 12.94 22.86 -18.57
C LYS A 437 13.92 22.59 -17.43
N GLU A 438 14.00 21.35 -16.95
CA GLU A 438 14.94 20.92 -15.91
C GLU A 438 16.39 21.15 -16.33
N GLU A 439 16.74 20.82 -17.57
CA GLU A 439 18.09 21.02 -18.09
C GLU A 439 18.47 22.52 -18.16
N LYS A 440 17.53 23.38 -18.57
CA LYS A 440 17.73 24.84 -18.54
C LYS A 440 17.93 25.37 -17.12
N ILE A 441 17.16 24.87 -16.15
CA ILE A 441 17.31 25.25 -14.74
C ILE A 441 18.68 24.80 -14.21
N ARG A 442 19.11 23.57 -14.55
CA ARG A 442 20.42 23.04 -14.16
C ARG A 442 21.57 23.89 -14.68
N LEU A 443 21.53 24.26 -15.97
CA LEU A 443 22.55 25.11 -16.59
C LEU A 443 22.58 26.51 -15.95
N ALA A 444 21.42 27.11 -15.68
CA ALA A 444 21.33 28.41 -15.00
C ALA A 444 21.89 28.36 -13.57
N MET A 445 21.66 27.26 -12.85
CA MET A 445 22.19 27.05 -11.50
C MET A 445 23.72 26.88 -11.52
N GLU A 446 24.25 26.13 -12.48
CA GLU A 446 25.69 25.92 -12.65
C GLU A 446 26.42 27.24 -12.99
N GLU A 447 25.85 28.06 -13.87
CA GLU A 447 26.39 29.38 -14.18
C GLU A 447 26.40 30.30 -12.95
N ARG A 448 25.35 30.24 -12.12
CA ARG A 448 25.26 31.03 -10.88
C ARG A 448 26.28 30.58 -9.84
N LEU A 449 26.56 29.27 -9.76
CA LEU A 449 27.63 28.73 -8.91
C LEU A 449 29.01 29.22 -9.38
N ARG A 450 29.29 29.14 -10.69
CA ARG A 450 30.54 29.66 -11.26
C ARG A 450 30.75 31.15 -10.98
N LYS A 451 29.70 31.97 -11.09
CA LYS A 451 29.77 33.41 -10.75
C LYS A 451 30.12 33.61 -9.28
N LYS A 452 29.48 32.89 -8.36
CA LYS A 452 29.79 32.96 -6.93
C LYS A 452 31.20 32.49 -6.59
N GLU A 453 31.71 31.46 -7.24
CA GLU A 453 33.09 31.01 -7.05
C GLU A 453 34.10 32.04 -7.54
N LEU A 454 33.84 32.68 -8.69
CA LEU A 454 34.69 33.74 -9.22
C LEU A 454 34.71 34.97 -8.29
N GLU A 455 33.55 35.36 -7.75
CA GLU A 455 33.45 36.44 -6.76
C GLU A 455 34.23 36.12 -5.48
N ARG A 456 34.10 34.89 -4.95
CA ARG A 456 34.87 34.45 -3.79
C ARG A 456 36.38 34.48 -4.03
N ARG A 457 36.81 34.07 -5.23
CA ARG A 457 38.23 34.10 -5.59
C ARG A 457 38.77 35.52 -5.67
N ARG A 458 38.02 36.45 -6.28
CA ARG A 458 38.38 37.88 -6.31
C ARG A 458 38.45 38.48 -4.92
N ALA A 459 37.48 38.18 -4.05
CA ALA A 459 37.48 38.66 -2.67
C ALA A 459 38.67 38.12 -1.87
N PHE A 460 39.09 36.87 -2.13
CA PHE A 460 40.28 36.29 -1.52
C PHE A 460 41.57 36.96 -2.00
N GLU A 461 41.70 37.18 -3.31
CA GLU A 461 42.85 37.88 -3.91
C GLU A 461 42.96 39.33 -3.37
N GLU A 462 41.83 40.03 -3.21
CA GLU A 462 41.78 41.37 -2.64
C GLU A 462 42.19 41.39 -1.16
N LYS A 463 41.76 40.39 -0.37
CA LYS A 463 42.21 40.23 1.02
C LYS A 463 43.71 39.99 1.10
N GLU A 464 44.26 39.13 0.24
CA GLU A 464 45.69 38.84 0.24
C GLU A 464 46.53 40.08 -0.14
N GLU A 465 46.04 40.90 -1.07
CA GLU A 465 46.69 42.16 -1.44
C GLU A 465 46.64 43.18 -0.28
N LYS A 466 45.50 43.28 0.42
CA LYS A 466 45.34 44.13 1.61
C LYS A 466 46.27 43.69 2.74
N GLU A 467 46.39 42.39 3.01
CA GLU A 467 47.32 41.86 4.02
C GLU A 467 48.79 42.17 3.67
N LYS A 468 49.18 42.03 2.40
CA LYS A 468 50.53 42.39 1.94
C LYS A 468 50.85 43.86 2.18
N LYS A 469 49.91 44.76 1.82
CA LYS A 469 50.06 46.22 2.07
C LYS A 469 50.18 46.53 3.56
N LEU A 470 49.35 45.90 4.40
CA LEU A 470 49.42 46.10 5.85
C LEU A 470 50.77 45.64 6.44
N LYS A 471 51.28 44.51 5.97
CA LYS A 471 52.58 43.98 6.40
C LYS A 471 53.73 44.91 6.00
N GLU A 472 53.69 45.48 4.80
CA GLU A 472 54.69 46.45 4.35
C GLU A 472 54.68 47.75 5.18
N ILE A 473 53.50 48.20 5.60
CA ILE A 473 53.34 49.36 6.49
C ILE A 473 53.94 49.06 7.88
N LEU A 474 53.63 47.89 8.45
CA LEU A 474 54.18 47.46 9.75
C LEU A 474 55.71 47.36 9.71
N ASP A 475 56.28 46.78 8.66
CA ASP A 475 57.74 46.69 8.47
C ASP A 475 58.40 48.07 8.36
N LYS A 476 57.73 49.05 7.74
CA LYS A 476 58.22 50.44 7.67
C LYS A 476 58.23 51.08 9.06
N GLN A 477 57.16 50.92 9.84
CA GLN A 477 57.09 51.43 11.21
C GLN A 477 58.14 50.81 12.13
N GLU A 478 58.36 49.51 12.02
CA GLU A 478 59.36 48.82 12.85
C GLU A 478 60.77 49.33 12.53
N LYS A 479 61.11 49.51 11.25
CA LYS A 479 62.38 50.10 10.82
C LYS A 479 62.57 51.53 11.32
N GLU A 480 61.49 52.32 11.34
CA GLU A 480 61.51 53.69 11.82
C GLU A 480 61.69 53.78 13.34
N ARG A 481 60.97 52.95 14.11
CA ARG A 481 61.20 52.81 15.56
C ARG A 481 62.64 52.44 15.87
N LEU A 482 63.21 51.48 15.14
CA LEU A 482 64.60 51.05 15.30
C LEU A 482 65.60 52.17 14.97
N ARG A 483 65.28 53.07 14.05
CA ARG A 483 66.10 54.26 13.76
C ARG A 483 66.04 55.26 14.91
N LEU A 484 64.83 55.59 15.39
CA LEU A 484 64.63 56.51 16.51
C LEU A 484 65.27 56.00 17.81
N GLU A 485 65.20 54.69 18.07
CA GLU A 485 65.84 54.08 19.24
C GLU A 485 67.37 54.17 19.17
N LYS A 486 67.96 53.95 17.98
CA LYS A 486 69.41 54.13 17.76
C LYS A 486 69.84 55.60 17.89
N GLU A 487 69.00 56.54 17.49
CA GLU A 487 69.26 57.98 17.68
C GLU A 487 69.20 58.36 19.16
N ALA A 488 68.17 57.92 19.88
CA ALA A 488 68.04 58.13 21.31
C ALA A 488 69.19 57.50 22.11
N GLU A 489 69.69 56.33 21.69
CA GLU A 489 70.85 55.70 22.32
C GLU A 489 72.13 56.51 22.08
N LYS A 490 72.33 57.04 20.86
CA LYS A 490 73.46 57.93 20.55
C LYS A 490 73.40 59.21 21.39
N GLU A 491 72.22 59.79 21.55
CA GLU A 491 72.02 60.96 22.42
C GLU A 491 72.33 60.64 23.88
N ARG A 492 71.85 59.52 24.42
CA ARG A 492 72.18 59.06 25.78
C ARG A 492 73.68 58.89 25.98
N ARG A 493 74.38 58.26 25.02
CA ARG A 493 75.85 58.13 25.06
C ARG A 493 76.55 59.48 24.96
N SER A 494 76.00 60.45 24.23
CA SER A 494 76.54 61.81 24.16
C SER A 494 76.35 62.59 25.47
N LEU A 495 75.20 62.40 26.15
CA LEU A 495 74.90 62.95 27.46
C LEU A 495 75.79 62.33 28.53
N GLU A 496 75.98 61.00 28.54
CA GLU A 496 76.93 60.34 29.44
C GLU A 496 78.36 60.82 29.21
N ARG A 497 78.78 61.08 27.96
CA ARG A 497 80.09 61.66 27.67
C ARG A 497 80.20 63.11 28.17
N LYS A 498 79.14 63.91 28.05
CA LYS A 498 79.07 65.28 28.60
C LYS A 498 79.08 65.27 30.14
N GLU A 499 78.40 64.32 30.78
CA GLU A 499 78.43 64.16 32.24
C GLU A 499 79.78 63.66 32.74
N LYS A 500 80.40 62.69 32.06
CA LYS A 500 81.77 62.24 32.36
C LYS A 500 82.78 63.38 32.16
N MET A 501 82.62 64.21 31.14
CA MET A 501 83.41 65.42 30.93
C MET A 501 83.15 66.48 32.01
N ARG A 502 81.90 66.67 32.46
CA ARG A 502 81.56 67.57 33.59
C ARG A 502 82.10 67.07 34.92
N ALA A 503 82.11 65.75 35.14
CA ALA A 503 82.73 65.12 36.31
C ALA A 503 84.26 65.21 36.27
N PHE A 504 84.87 65.16 35.08
CA PHE A 504 86.32 65.30 34.87
C PHE A 504 86.81 66.76 35.02
N PHE A 505 85.98 67.75 34.62
CA PHE A 505 86.30 69.19 34.75
C PHE A 505 85.64 69.88 35.97
N GLY A 506 85.17 69.11 36.96
CA GLY A 506 84.49 69.58 38.18
C GLY A 506 85.36 70.27 39.23
N LYS A 507 86.43 70.98 38.82
CA LYS A 507 87.13 71.98 39.63
C LYS A 507 87.50 73.19 38.78
N LEU A 508 86.52 73.96 38.31
CA LEU A 508 86.67 75.39 38.03
C LEU A 508 85.28 76.04 37.83
N PRO A 509 85.01 77.23 38.40
CA PRO A 509 83.72 77.88 38.23
C PRO A 509 83.80 78.82 37.02
N TRP A 510 83.07 78.53 35.93
CA TRP A 510 82.85 79.50 34.87
C TRP A 510 81.36 79.65 34.51
N LYS A 511 81.06 80.91 34.20
CA LYS A 511 79.75 81.56 34.04
C LYS A 511 78.85 80.93 32.97
N LYS A 512 77.54 81.11 33.23
CA LYS A 512 76.43 81.00 32.29
C LYS A 512 76.72 81.68 30.96
N GLU A 513 76.44 80.98 29.87
CA GLU A 513 75.92 81.59 28.65
C GLU A 513 74.84 80.72 28.02
N LYS A 514 73.80 81.40 27.54
CA LYS A 514 72.53 80.88 27.01
C LYS A 514 72.73 80.43 25.56
N ALA A 515 72.32 79.20 25.23
CA ALA A 515 71.75 78.84 23.94
C ALA A 515 71.27 77.38 24.02
N GLY A 516 70.08 77.08 23.48
CA GLY A 516 69.56 75.71 23.40
C GLY A 516 68.37 75.45 24.33
N ARG A 517 67.23 76.08 24.06
CA ARG A 517 65.91 75.62 24.55
C ARG A 517 64.78 75.92 23.56
N GLU A 518 65.11 76.07 22.29
CA GLU A 518 64.11 76.28 21.21
C GLU A 518 64.18 75.17 20.14
N GLU A 519 65.34 74.53 19.91
CA GLU A 519 65.44 73.43 18.94
C GLU A 519 64.87 72.08 19.46
N GLU A 520 64.96 71.78 20.75
CA GLU A 520 64.40 70.53 21.31
C GLU A 520 62.86 70.50 21.31
N LYS A 521 62.20 71.67 21.35
CA LYS A 521 60.73 71.72 21.35
C LYS A 521 60.10 71.67 19.97
N GLN A 522 60.80 72.11 18.92
CA GLN A 522 60.27 72.03 17.55
C GLN A 522 60.35 70.59 16.99
N ILE A 523 61.42 69.85 17.31
CA ILE A 523 61.60 68.46 16.84
C ILE A 523 60.63 67.49 17.54
N GLU A 524 60.27 67.75 18.81
CA GLU A 524 59.31 66.92 19.56
C GLU A 524 57.85 67.17 19.10
N LEU A 525 57.52 68.40 18.68
CA LEU A 525 56.20 68.78 18.15
C LEU A 525 55.94 68.27 16.72
N GLU A 526 56.95 68.19 15.85
CA GLU A 526 56.82 67.62 14.50
C GLU A 526 56.67 66.09 14.54
N LYS A 527 57.41 65.40 15.41
CA LYS A 527 57.32 63.94 15.58
C LYS A 527 55.96 63.49 16.15
N ASP A 528 55.36 64.27 17.05
CA ASP A 528 54.03 63.98 17.61
C ASP A 528 52.88 64.24 16.61
N ALA A 529 53.08 65.10 15.61
CA ALA A 529 52.10 65.38 14.57
C ALA A 529 52.06 64.28 13.50
N GLU A 530 53.23 63.79 13.05
CA GLU A 530 53.32 62.67 12.10
C GLU A 530 52.79 61.37 12.72
N PHE A 531 53.03 61.12 14.01
CA PHE A 531 52.55 59.92 14.70
C PHE A 531 51.02 59.87 14.82
N LYS A 532 50.36 61.03 15.01
CA LYS A 532 48.90 61.12 15.14
C LYS A 532 48.17 60.99 13.81
N ASP A 533 48.75 61.46 12.71
CA ASP A 533 48.14 61.32 11.38
C ASP A 533 48.20 59.86 10.90
N LEU A 534 49.26 59.15 11.27
CA LEU A 534 49.44 57.72 10.98
C LEU A 534 48.52 56.81 11.81
N GLU A 535 48.28 57.15 13.08
CA GLU A 535 47.36 56.42 13.96
C GLU A 535 45.90 56.53 13.48
N LYS A 536 45.57 57.65 12.82
CA LYS A 536 44.26 57.90 12.20
C LYS A 536 44.04 57.03 10.95
N GLN A 537 45.05 56.88 10.10
CA GLN A 537 44.98 56.00 8.91
C GLN A 537 44.82 54.52 9.28
N ILE A 538 45.43 54.08 10.39
CA ILE A 538 45.33 52.70 10.89
C ILE A 538 43.93 52.42 11.45
N MET A 539 43.34 53.38 12.18
CA MET A 539 41.95 53.24 12.67
C MET A 539 40.92 53.20 11.54
N GLU A 540 41.13 53.95 10.46
CA GLU A 540 40.28 53.91 9.27
C GLU A 540 40.35 52.56 8.54
N LEU A 541 41.55 51.99 8.39
CA LEU A 541 41.76 50.65 7.84
C LEU A 541 41.17 49.54 8.73
N GLY A 542 41.22 49.69 10.05
CA GLY A 542 40.64 48.76 11.02
C GLY A 542 39.11 48.73 11.00
N ARG A 543 38.45 49.88 10.83
CA ARG A 543 36.96 49.95 10.75
C ARG A 543 36.39 49.26 9.51
N VAL A 544 37.12 49.27 8.39
CA VAL A 544 36.68 48.61 7.14
C VAL A 544 36.68 47.08 7.27
N PHE A 545 37.48 46.51 8.18
CA PHE A 545 37.48 45.07 8.45
C PHE A 545 36.32 44.59 9.33
N GLU A 546 35.64 45.48 10.06
CA GLU A 546 34.48 45.13 10.91
C GLU A 546 33.14 45.14 10.14
N GLU A 547 33.03 45.85 9.02
CA GLU A 547 31.76 45.98 8.27
C GLU A 547 31.45 44.80 7.31
N GLU A 548 32.39 43.89 7.03
CA GLU A 548 32.19 42.73 6.12
C GLU A 548 32.11 41.36 6.82
N GLY A 549 31.91 41.32 8.14
CA GLY A 549 32.13 40.12 8.96
C GLY A 549 31.00 39.67 9.88
N GLU A 550 29.74 39.59 9.44
CA GLU A 550 28.75 38.80 10.18
C GLU A 550 28.94 37.30 9.92
N LEU A 551 29.82 36.66 10.69
CA LEU A 551 29.78 35.23 11.01
C LEU A 551 30.62 35.00 12.27
N LYS A 552 29.94 34.79 13.41
CA LYS A 552 30.54 34.48 14.71
C LYS A 552 31.41 33.22 14.63
N PRO A 553 32.54 33.20 15.36
CA PRO A 553 32.86 32.01 16.14
C PRO A 553 33.16 32.32 17.60
N LYS A 554 32.55 31.49 18.47
CA LYS A 554 32.97 31.29 19.84
C LYS A 554 34.31 30.56 19.84
N SER A 555 35.34 31.13 20.46
CA SER A 555 36.30 30.33 21.22
C SER A 555 37.02 31.20 22.26
N LYS A 556 37.34 30.57 23.38
CA LYS A 556 37.82 31.16 24.62
C LYS A 556 39.33 31.43 24.55
N GLY A 557 39.72 32.56 25.14
CA GLY A 557 40.78 32.59 26.15
C GLY A 557 42.22 32.73 25.66
N PHE A 558 42.77 33.93 25.81
CA PHE A 558 44.11 34.12 26.37
C PHE A 558 44.25 35.59 26.81
N LEU A 559 44.94 35.82 27.94
CA LEU A 559 45.29 37.12 28.56
C LEU A 559 44.27 37.75 29.52
N HIS A 560 44.38 37.24 30.74
CA HIS A 560 44.07 37.89 32.00
C HIS A 560 45.01 39.10 32.26
N LYS A 561 44.53 40.04 33.10
CA LYS A 561 45.30 40.96 33.98
C LYS A 561 45.96 42.17 33.33
N ILE A 562 45.34 43.34 33.52
CA ILE A 562 45.69 44.46 34.42
C ILE A 562 44.40 45.33 34.39
N GLY A 563 43.65 45.61 35.47
CA GLY A 563 44.09 46.03 36.78
C GLY A 563 44.01 47.56 36.89
N LEU A 564 42.81 48.17 36.77
CA LEU A 564 42.56 49.55 37.21
C LEU A 564 41.07 49.78 37.50
N LYS A 565 40.76 49.97 38.80
CA LYS A 565 39.53 50.57 39.30
C LYS A 565 39.50 52.07 38.97
N LYS A 566 38.31 52.61 38.68
CA LYS A 566 37.80 53.95 39.08
C LYS A 566 36.32 54.03 38.68
N THR A 567 35.38 53.91 39.63
CA THR A 567 34.64 54.98 40.35
C THR A 567 33.72 55.85 39.49
N LYS A 568 32.42 55.71 39.80
CA LYS A 568 31.28 56.65 39.75
C LYS A 568 31.51 58.03 39.12
N GLU A 569 30.57 58.52 38.31
CA GLU A 569 29.52 59.46 38.77
C GLU A 569 28.51 59.84 37.69
N LYS A 570 27.34 60.26 38.18
CA LYS A 570 26.13 60.71 37.49
C LYS A 570 26.33 62.12 36.88
N ALA A 571 25.54 62.45 35.85
CA ALA A 571 24.48 63.48 35.91
C ALA A 571 24.19 64.17 34.55
N PHE A 572 22.96 64.71 34.46
CA PHE A 572 22.38 65.59 33.44
C PHE A 572 22.05 64.93 32.07
N GLY A 573 20.80 64.82 31.61
CA GLY A 573 19.60 65.59 31.89
C GLY A 573 19.47 66.77 30.93
N LYS A 574 18.74 66.61 29.82
CA LYS A 574 18.03 67.70 29.14
C LYS A 574 16.85 67.18 28.32
N LYS A 575 15.66 67.64 28.71
CA LYS A 575 14.40 67.62 27.96
C LYS A 575 14.55 68.43 26.66
N GLY A 576 13.94 67.95 25.59
CA GLY A 576 13.61 68.71 24.39
C GLY A 576 12.41 68.06 23.70
N ARG A 577 11.36 68.84 23.49
CA ARG A 577 9.98 68.44 23.17
C ARG A 577 9.72 68.85 21.73
N ILE A 578 9.33 67.94 20.84
CA ILE A 578 8.60 68.26 19.60
C ILE A 578 7.49 67.22 19.44
N LYS A 579 6.30 67.74 19.15
CA LYS A 579 4.98 67.10 19.09
C LYS A 579 4.70 66.56 17.68
N GLU A 580 3.72 65.65 17.65
CA GLU A 580 2.67 65.52 16.63
C GLU A 580 3.12 65.31 15.18
N GLU A 581 3.05 64.05 14.71
CA GLU A 581 2.28 63.71 13.50
C GLU A 581 2.14 62.17 13.36
N GLU A 582 0.98 61.77 12.82
CA GLU A 582 0.66 60.43 12.29
C GLU A 582 0.25 59.31 13.26
N SER A 583 -0.78 59.59 14.06
CA SER A 583 -1.80 58.60 14.42
C SER A 583 -3.02 58.76 13.50
N ALA A 584 -2.92 58.27 12.27
CA ALA A 584 -4.01 58.27 11.30
C ALA A 584 -3.90 57.06 10.35
N LYS A 585 -4.15 55.85 10.87
CA LYS A 585 -4.40 54.65 10.04
C LYS A 585 -5.07 53.49 10.78
N ALA A 586 -5.83 53.78 11.84
CA ALA A 586 -6.52 52.76 12.65
C ALA A 586 -8.05 52.97 12.74
N LEU A 587 -8.65 53.69 11.79
CA LEU A 587 -10.09 53.97 11.81
C LEU A 587 -10.67 54.03 10.39
N GLU A 588 -10.51 52.96 9.61
CA GLU A 588 -11.15 52.82 8.29
C GLU A 588 -11.61 51.38 7.99
N GLU A 589 -11.90 50.61 9.05
CA GLU A 589 -12.49 49.26 8.93
C GLU A 589 -13.72 49.10 9.82
N THR A 590 -14.67 50.04 9.76
CA THR A 590 -16.04 49.75 10.20
C THR A 590 -17.04 50.64 9.47
N LYS A 591 -17.97 49.99 8.76
CA LYS A 591 -19.25 50.49 8.22
C LYS A 591 -19.21 51.12 6.82
N GLU A 592 -19.20 50.26 5.81
CA GLU A 592 -20.13 50.42 4.69
C GLU A 592 -20.45 49.05 4.08
N TYR A 593 -21.69 48.87 3.60
CA TYR A 593 -22.27 47.70 2.94
C TYR A 593 -22.94 46.61 3.78
N GLU A 594 -24.08 46.98 4.38
CA GLU A 594 -25.30 46.19 4.16
C GLU A 594 -25.79 46.40 2.72
N LYS A 595 -25.67 45.37 1.88
CA LYS A 595 -26.61 45.07 0.78
C LYS A 595 -26.29 43.68 0.21
N LYS A 596 -27.11 42.69 0.60
CA LYS A 596 -27.18 41.39 -0.08
C LYS A 596 -27.64 41.59 -1.53
N PRO A 597 -27.08 40.82 -2.47
CA PRO A 597 -27.91 39.94 -3.26
C PRO A 597 -27.48 38.48 -3.09
N ALA A 598 -28.40 37.61 -3.46
CA ALA A 598 -28.40 36.21 -3.13
C ALA A 598 -27.46 35.40 -4.01
N ASP A 599 -26.37 34.89 -3.43
CA ASP A 599 -25.72 33.69 -3.91
C ASP A 599 -26.19 32.52 -3.04
N ARG A 600 -27.13 31.75 -3.60
CA ARG A 600 -27.37 30.38 -3.14
C ARG A 600 -26.11 29.60 -3.45
N GLU A 601 -25.23 29.45 -2.47
CA GLU A 601 -24.31 28.32 -2.44
C GLU A 601 -25.15 27.06 -2.61
N VAL A 602 -25.06 26.45 -3.78
CA VAL A 602 -25.65 25.14 -4.04
C VAL A 602 -24.88 24.17 -3.17
N LYS A 603 -25.43 23.90 -1.97
CA LYS A 603 -24.94 22.88 -1.05
C LYS A 603 -24.77 21.59 -1.85
N LYS A 604 -23.52 21.17 -2.08
CA LYS A 604 -23.20 19.88 -2.70
C LYS A 604 -23.49 18.79 -1.66
N GLY A 605 -24.67 18.18 -1.75
CA GLY A 605 -25.04 17.01 -0.97
C GLY A 605 -26.07 16.19 -1.72
N SER A 606 -26.06 14.86 -1.57
CA SER A 606 -27.12 14.03 -2.13
C SER A 606 -28.47 14.32 -1.44
N ARG A 607 -29.57 13.89 -2.08
CA ARG A 607 -30.90 13.96 -1.46
C ARG A 607 -30.94 13.21 -0.12
N LEU A 608 -30.12 12.17 0.06
CA LEU A 608 -30.02 11.40 1.31
C LEU A 608 -29.28 12.20 2.39
N PHE A 609 -28.22 12.93 2.02
CA PHE A 609 -27.50 13.82 2.93
C PHE A 609 -28.42 14.88 3.55
N PHE A 610 -29.16 15.63 2.72
CA PHE A 610 -30.11 16.63 3.22
C PHE A 610 -31.23 16.02 4.05
N LYS A 611 -31.74 14.84 3.65
CA LYS A 611 -32.77 14.13 4.41
C LYS A 611 -32.25 13.67 5.78
N CYS A 612 -30.99 13.28 5.88
CA CYS A 612 -30.38 12.90 7.15
C CYS A 612 -30.27 14.10 8.09
N HIS A 613 -29.74 15.24 7.60
CA HIS A 613 -29.65 16.47 8.39
C HIS A 613 -31.02 17.01 8.84
N ASP A 614 -32.04 16.97 7.98
CA ASP A 614 -33.41 17.36 8.33
C ASP A 614 -33.99 16.48 9.45
N LEU A 615 -33.80 15.16 9.38
CA LEU A 615 -34.26 14.23 10.42
C LEU A 615 -33.53 14.43 11.75
N MET A 616 -32.23 14.71 11.70
CA MET A 616 -31.44 15.04 12.90
C MET A 616 -31.90 16.35 13.53
N GLY A 617 -32.12 17.41 12.74
CA GLY A 617 -32.65 18.68 13.23
C GLY A 617 -34.03 18.52 13.88
N LYS A 618 -34.93 17.75 13.25
CA LYS A 618 -36.25 17.44 13.83
C LYS A 618 -36.15 16.63 15.12
N SER A 619 -35.17 15.72 15.21
CA SER A 619 -34.91 14.95 16.42
C SER A 619 -34.41 15.84 17.56
N GLN A 620 -33.52 16.78 17.27
CA GLN A 620 -33.00 17.76 18.23
C GLN A 620 -34.11 18.68 18.74
N ILE A 621 -34.95 19.21 17.85
CA ILE A 621 -36.12 20.03 18.22
C ILE A 621 -37.11 19.23 19.08
N ALA A 622 -37.35 17.94 18.75
CA ALA A 622 -38.23 17.09 19.55
C ALA A 622 -37.66 16.82 20.95
N PHE A 623 -36.34 16.69 21.07
CA PHE A 623 -35.63 16.56 22.33
C PHE A 623 -35.74 17.83 23.18
N GLU A 624 -35.49 19.00 22.58
CA GLU A 624 -35.60 20.31 23.26
C GLU A 624 -37.03 20.62 23.75
N ASN A 625 -38.05 20.11 23.05
CA ASN A 625 -39.45 20.23 23.47
C ASN A 625 -39.89 19.14 24.49
N GLY A 626 -38.95 18.37 25.05
CA GLY A 626 -39.24 17.33 26.05
C GLY A 626 -39.94 16.07 25.50
N ASN A 627 -40.11 15.94 24.18
CA ASN A 627 -40.78 14.79 23.57
C ASN A 627 -39.77 13.67 23.21
N MET A 628 -39.35 12.94 24.24
CA MET A 628 -38.27 11.96 24.13
C MET A 628 -38.59 10.79 23.18
N GLY A 629 -39.84 10.31 23.16
CA GLY A 629 -40.27 9.22 22.28
C GLY A 629 -40.20 9.62 20.79
N LYS A 630 -40.64 10.84 20.46
CA LYS A 630 -40.55 11.38 19.10
C LYS A 630 -39.10 11.63 18.68
N ALA A 631 -38.26 12.12 19.60
CA ALA A 631 -36.84 12.34 19.35
C ALA A 631 -36.11 11.01 19.02
N LYS A 632 -36.27 9.97 19.85
CA LYS A 632 -35.68 8.64 19.58
C LYS A 632 -36.14 8.02 18.25
N SER A 633 -37.41 8.21 17.90
CA SER A 633 -37.96 7.74 16.61
C SER A 633 -37.33 8.47 15.42
N LEU A 634 -37.18 9.80 15.50
CA LEU A 634 -36.57 10.61 14.44
C LEU A 634 -35.07 10.34 14.30
N TYR A 635 -34.36 10.18 15.41
CA TYR A 635 -32.96 9.72 15.42
C TYR A 635 -32.80 8.36 14.73
N SER A 636 -33.65 7.39 15.04
CA SER A 636 -33.60 6.07 14.40
C SER A 636 -33.81 6.15 12.88
N LYS A 637 -34.71 7.04 12.44
CA LYS A 637 -34.92 7.32 11.00
C LYS A 637 -33.69 8.00 10.38
N ALA A 638 -33.06 8.94 11.07
CA ALA A 638 -31.82 9.57 10.62
C ALA A 638 -30.69 8.54 10.46
N ARG A 639 -30.48 7.67 11.46
CA ARG A 639 -29.48 6.59 11.40
C ARG A 639 -29.68 5.65 10.22
N ASN A 640 -30.94 5.30 9.90
CA ASN A 640 -31.24 4.44 8.75
C ASN A 640 -30.98 5.13 7.40
N VAL A 641 -31.10 6.46 7.33
CA VAL A 641 -30.74 7.24 6.13
C VAL A 641 -29.21 7.38 6.04
N TYR A 642 -28.54 7.65 7.17
CA TYR A 642 -27.09 7.74 7.29
C TYR A 642 -26.37 6.51 6.72
N ILE A 643 -26.84 5.29 7.05
CA ILE A 643 -26.23 4.04 6.55
C ILE A 643 -26.24 3.96 5.01
N LYS A 644 -27.19 4.64 4.36
CA LYS A 644 -27.37 4.65 2.90
C LYS A 644 -26.64 5.81 2.21
N CYS A 645 -26.05 6.74 2.95
CA CYS A 645 -25.26 7.84 2.40
C CYS A 645 -23.90 7.34 1.88
N SER A 646 -23.30 8.09 0.95
CA SER A 646 -21.95 7.80 0.46
C SER A 646 -20.90 7.91 1.58
N TYR A 647 -19.70 7.35 1.38
CA TYR A 647 -18.65 7.36 2.40
C TYR A 647 -18.28 8.79 2.86
N HIS A 648 -18.13 9.74 1.93
CA HIS A 648 -17.79 11.13 2.26
C HIS A 648 -18.90 11.82 3.06
N GLU A 649 -20.16 11.64 2.69
CA GLU A 649 -21.31 12.17 3.43
C GLU A 649 -21.46 11.56 4.83
N ARG A 650 -21.14 10.26 4.97
CA ARG A 650 -21.14 9.60 6.28
C ARG A 650 -20.04 10.14 7.19
N LYS A 651 -18.89 10.55 6.66
CA LYS A 651 -17.82 11.16 7.46
C LYS A 651 -18.28 12.49 8.07
N GLU A 652 -19.00 13.30 7.30
CA GLU A 652 -19.53 14.59 7.76
C GLU A 652 -20.69 14.44 8.76
N ILE A 653 -21.59 13.46 8.56
CA ILE A 653 -22.75 13.25 9.43
C ILE A 653 -22.39 12.54 10.75
N TYR A 654 -21.27 11.81 10.80
CA TYR A 654 -20.95 10.94 11.95
C TYR A 654 -20.84 11.68 13.29
N ALA A 655 -20.08 12.78 13.33
CA ALA A 655 -19.90 13.57 14.54
C ALA A 655 -21.23 14.11 15.09
N PRO A 656 -22.06 14.84 14.29
CA PRO A 656 -23.33 15.36 14.80
C PRO A 656 -24.36 14.26 15.11
N LEU A 657 -24.31 13.11 14.43
CA LEU A 657 -25.21 11.99 14.72
C LEU A 657 -24.85 11.32 16.06
N THR A 658 -23.55 11.16 16.35
CA THR A 658 -23.05 10.62 17.62
C THR A 658 -23.34 11.57 18.79
N GLU A 659 -23.22 12.88 18.59
CA GLU A 659 -23.58 13.86 19.61
C GLU A 659 -25.09 13.77 19.96
N LEU A 660 -25.94 13.66 18.94
CA LEU A 660 -27.38 13.50 19.12
C LEU A 660 -27.72 12.18 19.83
N TYR A 661 -26.97 11.10 19.56
CA TYR A 661 -27.12 9.83 20.29
C TYR A 661 -26.83 9.99 21.78
N ASN A 662 -25.73 10.64 22.13
CA ASN A 662 -25.35 10.84 23.53
C ASN A 662 -26.36 11.70 24.31
N LYS A 663 -27.05 12.63 23.62
CA LYS A 663 -28.16 13.40 24.22
C LYS A 663 -29.43 12.58 24.41
N LEU A 664 -29.62 11.53 23.63
CA LEU A 664 -30.83 10.70 23.64
C LEU A 664 -30.70 9.40 24.45
N SER A 665 -29.47 8.95 24.70
CA SER A 665 -29.16 7.86 25.63
C SER A 665 -29.42 8.31 27.06
#